data_AF-A0A7S4NGE0-F1
#
_entry.id   AF-A0A7S4NGE0-F1
#
_cell.length_a   1.000
_cell.length_b   1.000
_cell.length_c   1.000
_cell.angle_alpha   90.00
_cell.angle_beta   90.00
_cell.angle_gamma   90.00
#
_symmetry.space_group_name_H-M   'P 1'
#
loop_
_entity.id
_entity.type
_entity.pdbx_description
1 polymer ?
#
loop_
_entity_poly.entity_id
_entity_poly.type
_entity_poly.pdbx_seq_one_letter_code
_entity_poly.pdbx_strand_id
1 'polypeptide(L)'
;MSRSHVLSVLDGFNIHGINLLILCIILSRAAAATSAEGKHFALFFHPPPGFCFPNSQQVYLATSISDGLFLRDDVREHGLRMRLVINDQEVADVTWRPNAGMESDEGISHHFHVPGLEDGEYEATFLLISLGTGKQVGQEATTLFVVEEATNCTETYGQYQSLHAVPSQQDSGKVLLNVARNKSSWMSCEAPGREAKHANDGSMMVSQVIDWRAETCNGKRTEHGVWWEVDLGESTEIELIDILEGQRPAARGSYPPILAAVQPLLPLRVSILSSDWSEVKTQTLDAQTLKEELSASGGRGIFSWLGVSATGRYVRLEALEAEGMVEERILSLLEVAVFSSVRWNCSRHCPPQFGSCPPTDPVLGQCVCKPNRIGIDCSTHLLTDHLFLPPYRHPQDSEDQVNFSWLQASAWDHQEFEEALREVAASQGSGSCTAPAALVMGYHPGGLTASLSLIASMLSLSFALNKKMLLWRKAEWFYADPGECPDKQMSCYFDSWSDCSHQDIDNFLEGTFHLKVEESDNTRSVQPFAWVPPKYQSKGIFWWRTVLNSFLFRIRPELAQELDIDGMMKRLGLLDGPFIGVHVRLGDSCVKWKELFNGDCLSLDEHISHTKFLSDRYHVQKVFVASDDPHALDHFKQKLPSLHVVAVDKYRSLLEEMEKTKNEWTENRLRKGELPRSLLLRSTLTDLILLAKAAFFVGHMASNLSRLAYSLAVAMSSGRLIPFLSVDGPWCYHWQLCCDVDADGLSHMCS
;
A
#
# COMPACT_ATOMS: atom_id res chain seq x y z
N MET A 1 12.25 14.57 -19.23
CA MET A 1 10.91 15.21 -19.27
C MET A 1 10.20 15.00 -17.94
N SER A 2 9.84 16.08 -17.25
CA SER A 2 8.95 16.02 -16.07
C SER A 2 7.49 16.03 -16.53
N ARG A 3 6.65 15.23 -15.86
CA ARG A 3 5.19 15.12 -16.12
C ARG A 3 4.41 16.43 -15.94
N SER A 4 5.01 17.45 -15.33
CA SER A 4 4.33 18.68 -14.94
C SER A 4 4.13 19.70 -16.07
N HIS A 5 4.78 19.54 -17.24
CA HIS A 5 4.71 20.53 -18.32
C HIS A 5 3.75 20.18 -19.46
N VAL A 6 3.28 18.93 -19.57
CA VAL A 6 2.27 18.54 -20.57
C VAL A 6 0.89 19.14 -20.26
N LEU A 7 0.63 19.52 -19.01
CA LEU A 7 -0.67 20.04 -18.58
C LEU A 7 -0.81 21.57 -18.71
N SER A 8 0.28 22.36 -18.80
CA SER A 8 0.19 23.83 -18.83
C SER A 8 -0.09 24.43 -20.20
N VAL A 9 0.03 23.67 -21.29
CA VAL A 9 -0.20 24.15 -22.67
C VAL A 9 -1.69 24.17 -23.04
N LEU A 10 -2.58 23.61 -22.21
CA LEU A 10 -4.00 23.42 -22.55
C LEU A 10 -4.97 24.49 -21.97
N ASP A 11 -4.50 25.42 -21.15
CA ASP A 11 -5.34 26.44 -20.49
C ASP A 11 -5.61 27.71 -21.36
N GLY A 12 -5.18 27.73 -22.62
CA GLY A 12 -5.03 28.97 -23.40
C GLY A 12 -5.96 29.21 -24.59
N PHE A 13 -7.04 28.44 -24.83
CA PHE A 13 -7.88 28.65 -26.03
C PHE A 13 -9.39 28.64 -25.76
N ASN A 14 -9.97 29.84 -25.84
CA ASN A 14 -11.40 30.08 -25.78
C ASN A 14 -11.94 30.18 -27.22
N ILE A 15 -12.62 29.13 -27.71
CA ILE A 15 -13.31 29.16 -29.01
C ILE A 15 -14.79 28.84 -28.78
N HIS A 16 -15.64 29.83 -29.09
CA HIS A 16 -17.09 29.70 -29.00
C HIS A 16 -17.64 28.78 -30.10
N GLY A 17 -18.29 27.69 -29.68
CA GLY A 17 -19.33 27.00 -30.43
C GLY A 17 -18.86 25.88 -31.36
N ILE A 18 -18.66 24.68 -30.81
CA ILE A 18 -18.87 23.35 -31.42
C ILE A 18 -18.98 22.34 -30.26
N ASN A 19 -19.92 21.40 -30.36
CA ASN A 19 -20.20 20.39 -29.34
C ASN A 19 -19.01 19.41 -29.13
N LEU A 20 -18.78 19.08 -27.86
CA LEU A 20 -17.72 18.25 -27.28
C LEU A 20 -17.38 16.96 -28.06
N LEU A 21 -16.07 16.75 -28.30
CA LEU A 21 -15.47 15.43 -28.44
C LEU A 21 -14.43 15.25 -27.32
N ILE A 22 -14.65 14.25 -26.47
CA ILE A 22 -13.80 13.90 -25.32
C ILE A 22 -12.51 13.26 -25.83
N LEU A 23 -11.36 13.84 -25.44
CA LEU A 23 -10.02 13.42 -25.85
C LEU A 23 -9.57 12.19 -25.03
N CYS A 24 -9.51 11.02 -25.66
CA CYS A 24 -8.97 9.78 -25.09
C CYS A 24 -7.46 9.67 -25.35
N ILE A 25 -6.63 9.62 -24.29
CA ILE A 25 -5.21 9.27 -24.41
C ILE A 25 -5.10 7.74 -24.26
N ILE A 26 -4.84 7.06 -25.37
CA ILE A 26 -4.62 5.61 -25.45
C ILE A 26 -3.11 5.35 -25.60
N LEU A 27 -2.52 4.52 -24.73
CA LEU A 27 -1.18 3.95 -24.93
C LEU A 27 -1.33 2.54 -25.52
N SER A 28 -1.43 2.45 -26.85
CA SER A 28 -1.21 1.22 -27.62
C SER A 28 0.25 1.17 -28.10
N ARG A 29 0.74 -0.02 -28.47
CA ARG A 29 2.13 -0.29 -28.94
C ARG A 29 2.66 0.84 -29.83
N ALA A 30 3.59 1.63 -29.32
CA ALA A 30 4.23 2.71 -30.05
C ALA A 30 5.17 2.15 -31.12
N ALA A 31 5.02 2.56 -32.37
CA ALA A 31 6.09 2.46 -33.36
C ALA A 31 7.14 3.53 -33.02
N ALA A 32 8.17 3.15 -32.26
CA ALA A 32 9.27 4.06 -31.94
C ALA A 32 10.29 4.05 -33.08
N ALA A 33 10.36 5.14 -33.84
CA ALA A 33 11.41 5.35 -34.83
C ALA A 33 12.73 5.69 -34.13
N THR A 34 13.66 4.74 -34.05
CA THR A 34 15.01 4.99 -33.50
C THR A 34 15.94 5.57 -34.56
N SER A 35 16.73 6.59 -34.20
CA SER A 35 17.84 7.04 -35.05
C SER A 35 19.02 6.07 -34.95
N ALA A 36 19.85 5.98 -35.99
CA ALA A 36 21.07 5.16 -36.00
C ALA A 36 22.09 5.56 -34.89
N GLU A 37 21.91 6.71 -34.25
CA GLU A 37 22.80 7.28 -33.23
C GLU A 37 22.25 7.14 -31.79
N GLY A 38 21.16 6.41 -31.56
CA GLY A 38 20.67 6.12 -30.21
C GLY A 38 20.05 7.31 -29.47
N LYS A 39 19.80 8.44 -30.15
CA LYS A 39 18.97 9.54 -29.62
C LYS A 39 17.53 9.29 -30.05
N HIS A 40 16.64 9.06 -29.06
CA HIS A 40 15.25 8.68 -29.29
C HIS A 40 14.40 9.87 -29.76
N PHE A 41 13.59 9.66 -30.81
CA PHE A 41 12.46 10.53 -31.15
C PHE A 41 11.22 9.64 -31.21
N ALA A 42 10.17 9.99 -30.46
CA ALA A 42 8.92 9.24 -30.47
C ALA A 42 7.91 9.96 -31.39
N LEU A 43 7.31 9.19 -32.30
CA LEU A 43 6.10 9.56 -33.03
C LEU A 43 4.94 8.81 -32.37
N PHE A 44 3.97 9.53 -31.80
CA PHE A 44 2.78 8.91 -31.20
C PHE A 44 1.62 8.95 -32.19
N PHE A 45 0.81 7.88 -32.21
CA PHE A 45 -0.37 7.74 -33.07
C PHE A 45 -1.63 7.72 -32.25
N HIS A 46 -2.66 8.42 -32.73
CA HIS A 46 -4.04 8.22 -32.27
C HIS A 46 -4.90 8.12 -33.54
N PRO A 47 -5.01 6.90 -34.09
CA PRO A 47 -5.86 5.87 -33.50
C PRO A 47 -5.13 4.53 -33.23
N PRO A 48 -5.58 3.72 -32.26
CA PRO A 48 -5.00 2.39 -32.00
C PRO A 48 -5.13 1.46 -33.23
N PRO A 49 -4.26 0.45 -33.37
CA PRO A 49 -4.41 -0.56 -34.41
C PRO A 49 -5.82 -1.17 -34.38
N GLY A 50 -6.50 -1.21 -35.53
CA GLY A 50 -7.87 -1.73 -35.65
C GLY A 50 -8.98 -0.73 -35.27
N PHE A 51 -8.68 0.57 -35.20
CA PHE A 51 -9.70 1.61 -35.03
C PHE A 51 -10.55 1.75 -36.31
N CYS A 52 -11.87 1.81 -36.13
CA CYS A 52 -12.86 1.93 -37.20
C CYS A 52 -13.38 3.37 -37.28
N PHE A 53 -13.27 4.02 -38.44
CA PHE A 53 -13.90 5.33 -38.66
C PHE A 53 -15.28 5.15 -39.28
N PRO A 54 -16.37 5.61 -38.60
CA PRO A 54 -17.75 5.39 -39.07
C PRO A 54 -18.17 6.32 -40.23
N ASN A 55 -17.28 7.21 -40.68
CA ASN A 55 -17.53 8.15 -41.76
C ASN A 55 -16.22 8.49 -42.50
N SER A 56 -16.16 8.13 -43.79
CA SER A 56 -15.07 8.42 -44.73
C SER A 56 -14.73 9.91 -44.89
N GLN A 57 -15.65 10.81 -44.52
CA GLN A 57 -15.43 12.27 -44.60
C GLN A 57 -14.72 12.83 -43.36
N GLN A 58 -14.46 12.02 -42.32
CA GLN A 58 -13.97 12.47 -41.01
C GLN A 58 -12.83 11.59 -40.47
N VAL A 59 -11.93 11.12 -41.33
CA VAL A 59 -10.71 10.45 -40.87
C VAL A 59 -9.70 11.50 -40.40
N TYR A 60 -9.43 11.49 -39.10
CA TYR A 60 -8.42 12.34 -38.46
C TYR A 60 -7.30 11.48 -37.92
N LEU A 61 -6.08 11.70 -38.42
CA LEU A 61 -4.88 11.04 -37.91
C LEU A 61 -4.07 12.07 -37.14
N ALA A 62 -3.95 11.86 -35.82
CA ALA A 62 -3.12 12.70 -34.97
C ALA A 62 -1.72 12.11 -34.82
N THR A 63 -0.72 12.98 -34.81
CA THR A 63 0.66 12.63 -34.58
C THR A 63 1.33 13.59 -33.60
N SER A 64 2.29 13.11 -32.81
CA SER A 64 3.12 13.93 -31.93
C SER A 64 4.59 13.58 -32.08
N ILE A 65 5.44 14.58 -32.28
CA ILE A 65 6.89 14.49 -32.51
C ILE A 65 7.62 15.03 -31.27
N SER A 66 8.52 14.22 -30.69
CA SER A 66 9.36 14.65 -29.57
C SER A 66 10.26 15.85 -29.92
N ASP A 67 10.35 16.78 -28.96
CA ASP A 67 11.28 17.91 -28.87
C ASP A 67 12.73 17.59 -29.27
N GLY A 68 13.24 16.41 -28.88
CA GLY A 68 14.60 16.01 -29.19
C GLY A 68 14.93 16.07 -30.69
N LEU A 69 13.94 15.87 -31.57
CA LEU A 69 14.16 15.82 -33.02
C LEU A 69 14.61 17.19 -33.55
N PHE A 70 14.12 18.26 -32.92
CA PHE A 70 14.46 19.64 -33.24
C PHE A 70 15.83 20.05 -32.70
N LEU A 71 16.48 19.21 -31.89
CA LEU A 71 17.86 19.41 -31.45
C LEU A 71 18.91 18.92 -32.47
N ARG A 72 18.50 18.25 -33.56
CA ARG A 72 19.42 17.91 -34.66
C ARG A 72 19.75 19.16 -35.47
N ASP A 73 21.03 19.44 -35.67
CA ASP A 73 21.47 20.66 -36.38
C ASP A 73 20.82 20.82 -37.75
N ASP A 74 20.71 19.72 -38.52
CA ASP A 74 20.12 19.75 -39.85
C ASP A 74 18.61 20.05 -39.87
N VAL A 75 17.89 19.64 -38.82
CA VAL A 75 16.47 19.93 -38.62
C VAL A 75 16.28 21.33 -38.03
N ARG A 76 17.15 21.75 -37.10
CA ARG A 76 17.12 23.07 -36.48
C ARG A 76 17.38 24.19 -37.46
N GLU A 77 18.34 24.01 -38.37
CA GLU A 77 18.74 25.06 -39.32
C GLU A 77 17.83 25.17 -40.54
N HIS A 78 17.24 24.06 -40.97
CA HIS A 78 16.51 24.02 -42.23
C HIS A 78 15.03 23.65 -42.08
N GLY A 79 14.65 23.05 -40.97
CA GLY A 79 13.30 22.59 -40.67
C GLY A 79 13.04 21.13 -41.01
N LEU A 80 11.79 20.73 -40.83
CA LEU A 80 11.31 19.36 -40.99
C LEU A 80 10.10 19.34 -41.93
N ARG A 81 9.99 18.31 -42.75
CA ARG A 81 8.79 17.98 -43.52
C ARG A 81 8.29 16.61 -43.09
N MET A 82 7.02 16.49 -42.74
CA MET A 82 6.35 15.22 -42.50
C MET A 82 5.40 14.92 -43.66
N ARG A 83 5.47 13.70 -44.20
CA ARG A 83 4.54 13.20 -45.22
C ARG A 83 3.70 12.08 -44.63
N LEU A 84 2.42 12.08 -44.97
CA LEU A 84 1.49 11.00 -44.72
C LEU A 84 1.24 10.27 -46.05
N VAL A 85 1.59 9.00 -46.09
CA VAL A 85 1.37 8.09 -47.22
C VAL A 85 0.28 7.11 -46.80
N ILE A 86 -0.77 6.95 -47.60
CA ILE A 86 -1.80 5.92 -47.39
C ILE A 86 -1.82 5.01 -48.61
N ASN A 87 -1.65 3.70 -48.42
CA ASN A 87 -1.59 2.70 -49.49
C ASN A 87 -0.68 3.14 -50.65
N ASP A 88 0.57 3.50 -50.32
CA ASP A 88 1.61 4.00 -51.25
C ASP A 88 1.33 5.35 -51.95
N GLN A 89 0.26 6.07 -51.58
CA GLN A 89 -0.03 7.41 -52.10
C GLN A 89 0.20 8.50 -51.05
N GLU A 90 1.01 9.53 -51.36
CA GLU A 90 1.17 10.72 -50.50
C GLU A 90 -0.16 11.49 -50.49
N VAL A 91 -0.88 11.43 -49.37
CA VAL A 91 -2.21 12.05 -49.22
C VAL A 91 -2.13 13.43 -48.57
N ALA A 92 -1.09 13.69 -47.78
CA ALA A 92 -0.88 14.97 -47.14
C ALA A 92 0.58 15.17 -46.73
N ASP A 93 0.99 16.42 -46.61
CA ASP A 93 2.28 16.79 -46.04
C ASP A 93 2.19 18.08 -45.23
N VAL A 94 3.10 18.22 -44.28
CA VAL A 94 3.26 19.43 -43.47
C VAL A 94 4.73 19.76 -43.36
N THR A 95 5.05 21.05 -43.44
CA THR A 95 6.42 21.55 -43.41
C THR A 95 6.57 22.59 -42.31
N TRP A 96 7.51 22.38 -41.40
CA TRP A 96 7.91 23.34 -40.39
C TRP A 96 9.27 23.92 -40.77
N ARG A 97 9.33 25.25 -40.94
CA ARG A 97 10.58 25.97 -41.16
C ARG A 97 10.99 26.69 -39.87
N PRO A 98 12.30 26.84 -39.62
CA PRO A 98 12.79 27.60 -38.47
C PRO A 98 12.50 29.08 -38.69
N ASN A 99 11.34 29.53 -38.23
CA ASN A 99 11.06 30.94 -37.99
C ASN A 99 11.13 31.17 -36.47
N ALA A 100 11.69 32.32 -36.09
CA ALA A 100 11.95 32.75 -34.71
C ALA A 100 10.73 32.54 -33.79
N GLY A 101 10.69 31.39 -33.10
CA GLY A 101 9.53 30.89 -32.38
C GLY A 101 9.60 29.40 -32.06
N MET A 102 10.37 28.61 -32.81
CA MET A 102 10.74 27.23 -32.42
C MET A 102 11.90 27.21 -31.40
N GLU A 103 11.78 27.96 -30.31
CA GLU A 103 12.63 27.82 -29.11
C GLU A 103 11.94 26.96 -28.03
N SER A 104 10.89 26.19 -28.38
CA SER A 104 10.07 25.49 -27.40
C SER A 104 10.62 24.10 -27.06
N ASP A 105 10.85 23.86 -25.77
CA ASP A 105 11.00 22.54 -25.11
C ASP A 105 9.71 21.67 -25.19
N GLU A 106 8.83 21.96 -26.16
CA GLU A 106 7.51 21.36 -26.33
C GLU A 106 7.47 20.66 -27.70
N GLY A 107 7.22 19.35 -27.69
CA GLY A 107 7.06 18.57 -28.92
C GLY A 107 5.93 19.09 -29.83
N ILE A 108 5.94 18.71 -31.10
CA ILE A 108 4.93 19.18 -32.07
C ILE A 108 3.84 18.14 -32.24
N SER A 109 2.59 18.54 -32.05
CA SER A 109 1.43 17.73 -32.42
C SER A 109 0.76 18.26 -33.68
N HIS A 110 0.39 17.38 -34.60
CA HIS A 110 -0.30 17.72 -35.85
C HIS A 110 -1.46 16.77 -36.13
N HIS A 111 -2.50 17.28 -36.79
CA HIS A 111 -3.69 16.52 -37.17
C HIS A 111 -3.83 16.57 -38.68
N PHE A 112 -3.84 15.39 -39.33
CA PHE A 112 -4.20 15.26 -40.73
C PHE A 112 -5.69 14.98 -40.86
N HIS A 113 -6.37 15.76 -41.70
CA HIS A 113 -7.71 15.44 -42.18
C HIS A 113 -7.56 14.76 -43.54
N VAL A 114 -8.04 13.53 -43.65
CA VAL A 114 -7.94 12.73 -44.88
C VAL A 114 -9.36 12.45 -45.39
N PRO A 115 -9.94 13.34 -46.21
CA PRO A 115 -11.27 13.12 -46.74
C PRO A 115 -11.26 12.10 -47.89
N GLY A 116 -12.35 11.34 -48.02
CA GLY A 116 -12.64 10.60 -49.25
C GLY A 116 -12.02 9.20 -49.33
N LEU A 117 -11.69 8.58 -48.19
CA LEU A 117 -11.32 7.17 -48.14
C LEU A 117 -12.58 6.31 -48.29
N GLU A 118 -12.61 5.37 -49.24
CA GLU A 118 -13.73 4.42 -49.39
C GLU A 118 -13.71 3.37 -48.26
N ASP A 119 -14.73 2.52 -48.19
CA ASP A 119 -14.74 1.42 -47.22
C ASP A 119 -13.60 0.44 -47.51
N GLY A 120 -12.78 0.14 -46.51
CA GLY A 120 -11.61 -0.73 -46.65
C GLY A 120 -10.58 -0.62 -45.52
N GLU A 121 -9.57 -1.48 -45.61
CA GLU A 121 -8.37 -1.43 -44.76
C GLU A 121 -7.30 -0.53 -45.39
N TYR A 122 -6.68 0.30 -44.56
CA TYR A 122 -5.69 1.28 -44.98
C TYR A 122 -4.43 1.17 -44.14
N GLU A 123 -3.29 1.24 -44.82
CA GLU A 123 -1.99 1.39 -44.20
C GLU A 123 -1.54 2.84 -44.33
N ALA A 124 -1.38 3.53 -43.19
CA ALA A 124 -0.84 4.88 -43.11
C ALA A 124 0.61 4.86 -42.64
N THR A 125 1.51 5.39 -43.46
CA THR A 125 2.94 5.52 -43.19
C THR A 125 3.32 6.99 -43.09
N PHE A 126 3.97 7.37 -42.00
CA PHE A 126 4.48 8.72 -41.77
C PHE A 126 5.99 8.75 -42.01
N LEU A 127 6.43 9.71 -42.83
CA LEU A 127 7.83 9.89 -43.21
C LEU A 127 8.29 11.29 -42.77
N LEU A 128 9.33 11.35 -41.95
CA LEU A 128 9.97 12.60 -41.53
C LEU A 128 11.19 12.86 -42.42
N ILE A 129 11.29 14.05 -43.01
CA ILE A 129 12.32 14.44 -43.96
C ILE A 129 12.96 15.75 -43.49
N SER A 130 14.29 15.77 -43.37
CA SER A 130 15.05 16.97 -43.07
C SER A 130 15.07 17.87 -44.31
N LEU A 131 14.65 19.13 -44.17
CA LEU A 131 14.62 20.07 -45.28
C LEU A 131 16.03 20.48 -45.74
N GLY A 132 17.03 20.36 -44.87
CA GLY A 132 18.41 20.70 -45.17
C GLY A 132 19.12 19.65 -46.00
N THR A 133 18.90 18.37 -45.65
CA THR A 133 19.56 17.26 -46.32
C THR A 133 18.71 16.61 -47.41
N GLY A 134 17.40 16.83 -47.40
CA GLY A 134 16.43 16.11 -48.23
C GLY A 134 16.31 14.62 -47.90
N LYS A 135 16.93 14.16 -46.80
CA LYS A 135 16.93 12.76 -46.37
C LYS A 135 15.91 12.51 -45.28
N GLN A 136 15.44 11.26 -45.22
CA GLN A 136 14.59 10.79 -44.14
C GLN A 136 15.32 10.85 -42.79
N VAL A 137 14.59 11.26 -41.74
CA VAL A 137 15.08 11.35 -40.37
C VAL A 137 14.35 10.32 -39.52
N GLY A 138 15.07 9.29 -39.08
CA GLY A 138 14.49 8.16 -38.34
C GLY A 138 13.86 7.09 -39.24
N GLN A 139 13.26 6.07 -38.62
CA GLN A 139 12.51 5.03 -39.32
C GLN A 139 11.11 5.54 -39.71
N GLU A 140 10.52 4.94 -40.74
CA GLU A 140 9.11 5.15 -41.05
C GLU A 140 8.24 4.59 -39.93
N ALA A 141 7.08 5.21 -39.73
CA ALA A 141 6.17 4.82 -38.69
C ALA A 141 4.81 4.51 -39.32
N THR A 142 4.36 3.28 -39.16
CA THR A 142 3.22 2.71 -39.90
C THR A 142 2.10 2.30 -38.97
N THR A 143 0.85 2.55 -39.38
CA THR A 143 -0.36 2.11 -38.67
C THR A 143 -1.41 1.58 -39.64
N LEU A 144 -2.22 0.62 -39.17
CA LEU A 144 -3.34 0.05 -39.91
C LEU A 144 -4.66 0.53 -39.30
N PHE A 145 -5.57 1.02 -40.13
CA PHE A 145 -6.90 1.45 -39.73
C PHE A 145 -7.96 1.03 -40.75
N VAL A 146 -9.22 1.00 -40.32
CA VAL A 146 -10.34 0.58 -41.16
C VAL A 146 -11.32 1.74 -41.30
N VAL A 147 -11.83 1.93 -42.51
CA VAL A 147 -12.98 2.80 -42.79
C VAL A 147 -14.12 1.89 -43.20
N GLU A 148 -15.24 1.95 -42.49
CA GLU A 148 -16.47 1.20 -42.84
C GLU A 148 -17.68 2.10 -42.60
N GLU A 149 -18.65 2.09 -43.52
CA GLU A 149 -19.96 2.70 -43.27
C GLU A 149 -20.61 2.07 -42.03
N ALA A 150 -21.17 2.93 -41.18
CA ALA A 150 -21.48 2.75 -39.75
C ALA A 150 -22.29 1.51 -39.31
N THR A 151 -22.71 0.63 -40.21
CA THR A 151 -23.48 -0.58 -39.91
C THR A 151 -22.63 -1.82 -39.60
N ASN A 152 -21.33 -1.86 -39.94
CA ASN A 152 -20.51 -3.10 -39.82
C ASN A 152 -19.33 -3.07 -38.82
N CYS A 153 -18.93 -1.92 -38.26
CA CYS A 153 -17.79 -1.86 -37.31
C CYS A 153 -17.96 -2.80 -36.09
N THR A 154 -19.18 -3.25 -35.77
CA THR A 154 -19.48 -4.20 -34.67
C THR A 154 -19.29 -5.67 -35.04
N GLU A 155 -19.41 -6.07 -36.31
CA GLU A 155 -19.34 -7.49 -36.72
C GLU A 155 -17.91 -7.94 -37.04
N THR A 156 -17.10 -7.10 -37.68
CA THR A 156 -15.70 -7.40 -38.03
C THR A 156 -14.80 -7.49 -36.77
N TYR A 157 -15.11 -6.70 -35.74
CA TYR A 157 -14.43 -6.75 -34.43
C TYR A 157 -14.71 -8.07 -33.65
N GLY A 158 -15.86 -8.69 -33.90
CA GLY A 158 -16.28 -9.95 -33.26
C GLY A 158 -15.45 -11.16 -33.69
N GLN A 159 -14.87 -11.15 -34.89
CA GLN A 159 -14.11 -12.29 -35.41
C GLN A 159 -12.66 -12.30 -34.93
N TYR A 160 -12.03 -11.15 -34.68
CA TYR A 160 -10.65 -11.08 -34.16
C TYR A 160 -10.54 -11.46 -32.67
N GLN A 161 -11.60 -11.27 -31.88
CA GLN A 161 -11.66 -11.78 -30.49
C GLN A 161 -11.80 -13.31 -30.41
N SER A 162 -12.30 -13.98 -31.46
CA SER A 162 -12.56 -15.42 -31.41
C SER A 162 -11.30 -16.33 -31.49
N LEU A 163 -10.11 -15.77 -31.77
CA LEU A 163 -8.85 -16.53 -31.75
C LEU A 163 -8.17 -16.57 -30.37
N HIS A 164 -8.68 -15.82 -29.39
CA HIS A 164 -8.36 -16.00 -27.97
C HIS A 164 -9.66 -16.11 -27.20
N ALA A 165 -10.19 -17.34 -27.13
CA ALA A 165 -11.37 -17.67 -26.34
C ALA A 165 -11.20 -17.22 -24.88
N VAL A 166 -11.80 -16.08 -24.55
CA VAL A 166 -12.15 -15.68 -23.19
C VAL A 166 -13.26 -16.63 -22.74
N PRO A 167 -13.13 -17.29 -21.58
CA PRO A 167 -14.24 -18.05 -21.00
C PRO A 167 -15.46 -17.12 -20.87
N SER A 168 -16.60 -17.59 -21.35
CA SER A 168 -17.90 -16.93 -21.24
C SER A 168 -18.13 -16.34 -19.85
N GLN A 169 -18.52 -15.05 -19.80
CA GLN A 169 -19.15 -14.35 -18.67
C GLN A 169 -19.12 -15.12 -17.34
N GLN A 170 -17.97 -15.16 -16.67
CA GLN A 170 -18.00 -15.33 -15.22
C GLN A 170 -18.60 -14.06 -14.66
N ASP A 171 -19.78 -14.20 -14.05
CA ASP A 171 -20.48 -13.14 -13.33
C ASP A 171 -19.45 -12.42 -12.45
N SER A 172 -19.24 -11.12 -12.68
CA SER A 172 -18.34 -10.31 -11.86
C SER A 172 -18.84 -10.41 -10.42
N GLY A 173 -18.18 -11.25 -9.61
CA GLY A 173 -18.68 -11.62 -8.30
C GLY A 173 -19.04 -10.38 -7.49
N LYS A 174 -20.14 -10.44 -6.74
CA LYS A 174 -20.45 -9.36 -5.79
C LYS A 174 -19.31 -9.27 -4.78
N VAL A 175 -18.87 -8.04 -4.50
CA VAL A 175 -17.85 -7.74 -3.49
C VAL A 175 -18.45 -6.85 -2.42
N LEU A 176 -17.98 -7.01 -1.20
CA LEU A 176 -18.42 -6.22 -0.07
C LEU A 176 -17.60 -4.92 -0.04
N LEU A 177 -18.24 -3.76 -0.16
CA LEU A 177 -17.58 -2.44 -0.22
C LEU A 177 -18.19 -1.46 0.77
N ASN A 178 -17.38 -0.51 1.26
CA ASN A 178 -17.88 0.62 2.03
C ASN A 178 -18.68 1.58 1.12
N VAL A 179 -20.00 1.46 1.11
CA VAL A 179 -20.93 2.26 0.32
C VAL A 179 -21.21 3.64 0.92
N ALA A 180 -20.83 3.88 2.18
CA ALA A 180 -20.89 5.20 2.78
C ALA A 180 -19.75 6.12 2.31
N ARG A 181 -18.69 5.59 1.67
CA ARG A 181 -17.54 6.39 1.27
C ARG A 181 -17.90 7.46 0.23
N ASN A 182 -17.36 8.67 0.41
CA ASN A 182 -17.61 9.85 -0.42
C ASN A 182 -19.10 10.24 -0.52
N LYS A 183 -19.93 9.74 0.41
CA LYS A 183 -21.34 10.12 0.49
C LYS A 183 -21.52 11.33 1.38
N SER A 184 -22.64 12.02 1.20
CA SER A 184 -23.00 13.13 2.07
C SER A 184 -23.38 12.61 3.45
N SER A 185 -22.78 13.22 4.47
CA SER A 185 -23.10 12.98 5.88
C SER A 185 -23.49 14.28 6.58
N TRP A 186 -24.38 14.16 7.56
CA TRP A 186 -24.88 15.25 8.39
C TRP A 186 -24.81 14.88 9.86
N MET A 187 -25.00 15.87 10.73
CA MET A 187 -25.11 15.70 12.18
C MET A 187 -26.11 16.72 12.73
N SER A 188 -26.51 16.63 14.00
CA SER A 188 -27.32 17.66 14.68
C SER A 188 -26.48 18.59 15.57
N CYS A 189 -26.73 19.91 15.49
CA CYS A 189 -26.22 20.94 16.42
C CYS A 189 -27.18 22.16 16.50
N GLU A 190 -27.03 23.02 17.51
CA GLU A 190 -27.90 24.19 17.79
C GLU A 190 -27.70 25.43 16.88
N ALA A 191 -26.66 25.49 16.02
CA ALA A 191 -26.38 26.65 15.14
C ALA A 191 -25.81 26.30 13.73
N PRO A 192 -25.98 27.16 12.69
CA PRO A 192 -25.59 26.88 11.30
C PRO A 192 -24.09 27.13 11.01
N GLY A 193 -23.38 26.31 10.23
CA GLY A 193 -21.99 26.56 9.85
C GLY A 193 -21.16 25.55 9.03
N ARG A 194 -21.22 24.22 9.18
CA ARG A 194 -20.33 23.26 8.43
C ARG A 194 -20.92 21.85 8.29
N GLU A 195 -20.47 21.12 7.27
CA GLU A 195 -20.92 19.75 6.96
C GLU A 195 -20.07 18.71 7.70
N ALA A 196 -20.66 17.58 8.09
CA ALA A 196 -19.97 16.41 8.67
C ALA A 196 -19.14 15.63 7.62
N LYS A 197 -18.70 16.31 6.57
CA LYS A 197 -17.91 15.74 5.48
C LYS A 197 -16.67 15.09 6.10
N HIS A 198 -16.33 13.90 5.63
CA HIS A 198 -15.15 13.12 5.98
C HIS A 198 -15.25 12.06 7.10
N ALA A 199 -16.39 11.94 7.80
CA ALA A 199 -16.57 10.87 8.79
C ALA A 199 -16.66 9.46 8.16
N ASN A 200 -17.01 9.38 6.88
CA ASN A 200 -17.25 8.13 6.14
C ASN A 200 -16.21 7.84 5.05
N ASP A 201 -15.27 8.75 4.80
CA ASP A 201 -14.26 8.61 3.74
C ASP A 201 -12.85 8.31 4.26
N GLY A 202 -12.66 8.25 5.59
CA GLY A 202 -11.39 8.00 6.26
C GLY A 202 -10.36 9.12 6.06
N SER A 203 -10.71 10.18 5.32
CA SER A 203 -9.84 11.30 4.98
C SER A 203 -10.06 12.45 5.97
N MET A 204 -9.80 12.20 7.26
CA MET A 204 -9.72 13.28 8.24
C MET A 204 -8.39 14.02 8.04
N MET A 205 -8.35 14.91 7.05
CA MET A 205 -7.20 15.79 6.83
C MET A 205 -6.90 16.59 8.11
N VAL A 206 -5.65 16.48 8.56
CA VAL A 206 -5.03 16.98 9.80
C VAL A 206 -5.38 18.42 10.20
N SER A 207 -5.72 19.31 9.26
CA SER A 207 -6.07 20.69 9.58
C SER A 207 -7.51 20.89 10.07
N GLN A 208 -8.33 19.85 9.99
CA GLN A 208 -9.70 19.84 10.48
C GLN A 208 -9.86 18.67 11.45
N VAL A 209 -9.16 18.74 12.58
CA VAL A 209 -9.78 18.24 13.81
C VAL A 209 -11.14 18.93 13.83
N ILE A 210 -12.22 18.16 13.63
CA ILE A 210 -13.55 18.66 13.91
C ILE A 210 -13.50 18.89 15.42
N ASP A 211 -13.12 20.10 15.81
CA ASP A 211 -13.35 20.56 17.15
C ASP A 211 -14.86 20.67 17.24
N TRP A 212 -15.51 19.68 17.84
CA TRP A 212 -16.97 19.69 18.05
C TRP A 212 -17.39 20.84 18.96
N ARG A 213 -16.44 21.65 19.45
CA ARG A 213 -16.68 22.96 20.07
C ARG A 213 -16.98 24.06 19.05
N ALA A 214 -16.70 23.86 17.74
CA ALA A 214 -16.76 24.90 16.72
C ALA A 214 -17.72 24.55 15.56
N GLU A 215 -19.00 24.89 15.75
CA GLU A 215 -19.96 25.36 14.73
C GLU A 215 -20.03 24.56 13.40
N THR A 216 -20.40 23.29 13.48
CA THR A 216 -20.62 22.42 12.30
C THR A 216 -22.07 21.95 12.16
N CYS A 217 -23.00 22.70 11.54
CA CYS A 217 -24.29 22.14 11.06
C CYS A 217 -25.09 23.00 10.07
N ASN A 218 -26.10 22.44 9.39
CA ASN A 218 -26.99 23.17 8.46
C ASN A 218 -28.35 23.57 9.09
N GLY A 219 -28.41 24.70 9.79
CA GLY A 219 -29.55 25.63 9.75
C GLY A 219 -31.00 25.24 10.17
N LYS A 220 -31.30 24.08 10.79
CA LYS A 220 -32.67 23.77 11.27
C LYS A 220 -32.76 23.66 12.80
N ARG A 221 -33.33 24.68 13.43
CA ARG A 221 -33.55 24.88 14.89
C ARG A 221 -34.49 23.87 15.60
N THR A 222 -34.81 22.71 15.03
CA THR A 222 -35.89 21.83 15.54
C THR A 222 -35.49 20.39 15.85
N GLU A 223 -34.20 20.07 15.84
CA GLU A 223 -33.72 18.71 16.06
C GLU A 223 -33.31 18.51 17.52
N HIS A 224 -33.92 17.53 18.19
CA HIS A 224 -33.58 17.12 19.56
C HIS A 224 -32.54 15.99 19.51
N GLY A 225 -31.56 16.01 20.43
CA GLY A 225 -30.52 14.97 20.56
C GLY A 225 -29.32 15.15 19.63
N VAL A 226 -28.21 14.49 19.98
CA VAL A 226 -26.96 14.50 19.18
C VAL A 226 -26.95 13.27 18.28
N TRP A 227 -26.91 13.47 16.96
CA TRP A 227 -26.86 12.39 15.98
C TRP A 227 -25.92 12.71 14.82
N TRP A 228 -25.47 11.67 14.13
CA TRP A 228 -24.75 11.69 12.87
C TRP A 228 -25.49 10.80 11.87
N GLU A 229 -25.44 11.12 10.58
CA GLU A 229 -26.15 10.38 9.54
C GLU A 229 -25.40 10.42 8.22
N VAL A 230 -25.54 9.36 7.42
CA VAL A 230 -25.07 9.30 6.03
C VAL A 230 -26.21 8.88 5.10
N ASP A 231 -26.39 9.60 3.98
CA ASP A 231 -27.25 9.18 2.86
C ASP A 231 -26.43 8.36 1.87
N LEU A 232 -26.74 7.07 1.75
CA LEU A 232 -26.09 6.17 0.80
C LEU A 232 -26.42 6.52 -0.66
N GLY A 233 -27.38 7.42 -0.88
CA GLY A 233 -27.85 7.94 -2.17
C GLY A 233 -28.98 7.11 -2.77
N GLU A 234 -29.00 5.81 -2.48
CA GLU A 234 -30.05 4.87 -2.88
C GLU A 234 -30.29 3.82 -1.79
N SER A 235 -31.45 3.16 -1.86
CA SER A 235 -31.76 2.04 -0.96
C SER A 235 -30.83 0.86 -1.27
N THR A 236 -30.01 0.51 -0.29
CA THR A 236 -28.90 -0.41 -0.40
C THR A 236 -29.04 -1.51 0.66
N GLU A 237 -28.76 -2.76 0.30
CA GLU A 237 -28.71 -3.87 1.26
C GLU A 237 -27.42 -3.79 2.07
N ILE A 238 -27.53 -3.45 3.34
CA ILE A 238 -26.41 -3.30 4.26
C ILE A 238 -26.15 -4.66 4.92
N GLU A 239 -24.91 -5.14 4.82
CA GLU A 239 -24.47 -6.41 5.42
C GLU A 239 -23.70 -6.20 6.73
N LEU A 240 -22.96 -5.10 6.85
CA LEU A 240 -22.07 -4.80 7.97
C LEU A 240 -21.97 -3.29 8.20
N ILE A 241 -21.90 -2.85 9.46
CA ILE A 241 -21.56 -1.46 9.83
C ILE A 241 -20.40 -1.50 10.83
N ASP A 242 -19.29 -0.87 10.47
CA ASP A 242 -18.15 -0.67 11.36
C ASP A 242 -18.14 0.78 11.87
N ILE A 243 -17.88 0.94 13.16
CA ILE A 243 -17.67 2.21 13.85
C ILE A 243 -16.29 2.13 14.48
N LEU A 244 -15.34 2.93 13.98
CA LEU A 244 -13.93 2.91 14.36
C LEU A 244 -13.54 4.24 15.00
N GLU A 245 -12.55 4.29 15.90
CA GLU A 245 -11.95 5.57 16.30
C GLU A 245 -11.27 6.19 15.07
N GLY A 246 -11.63 7.44 14.78
CA GLY A 246 -11.04 8.20 13.68
C GLY A 246 -9.53 8.38 13.90
N GLN A 247 -8.76 8.33 12.80
CA GLN A 247 -7.31 8.42 12.89
C GLN A 247 -6.86 9.76 13.50
N ARG A 248 -6.06 9.70 14.57
CA ARG A 248 -5.38 10.89 15.10
C ARG A 248 -4.24 11.29 14.16
N PRO A 249 -4.07 12.57 13.85
CA PRO A 249 -2.79 13.05 13.37
C PRO A 249 -1.72 12.80 14.44
N ALA A 250 -0.55 12.30 14.01
CA ALA A 250 0.65 12.17 14.84
C ALA A 250 1.30 13.53 15.19
N ALA A 251 0.51 14.58 15.40
CA ALA A 251 1.05 15.87 15.81
C ALA A 251 1.31 15.86 17.32
N ARG A 252 2.59 15.97 17.69
CA ARG A 252 3.12 16.11 19.05
C ARG A 252 2.18 16.83 20.02
N GLY A 253 1.85 16.13 21.11
CA GLY A 253 1.33 16.74 22.32
C GLY A 253 -0.14 16.45 22.59
N SER A 254 -0.34 15.47 23.47
CA SER A 254 -1.28 15.60 24.60
C SER A 254 -2.70 16.06 24.29
N TYR A 255 -3.44 15.24 23.54
CA TYR A 255 -4.86 15.11 23.83
C TYR A 255 -5.13 13.69 24.30
N PRO A 256 -5.68 13.51 25.52
CA PRO A 256 -6.11 12.18 25.95
C PRO A 256 -7.10 11.64 24.90
N PRO A 257 -7.24 10.31 24.75
CA PRO A 257 -8.36 9.76 23.99
C PRO A 257 -9.63 10.51 24.37
N ILE A 258 -10.48 10.81 23.40
CA ILE A 258 -11.75 11.47 23.73
C ILE A 258 -12.65 10.50 24.51
N LEU A 259 -12.30 9.21 24.43
CA LEU A 259 -12.76 8.12 25.28
C LEU A 259 -11.73 7.73 26.36
N ALA A 260 -10.84 8.64 26.74
CA ALA A 260 -10.06 8.48 27.96
C ALA A 260 -11.05 8.36 29.11
N ALA A 261 -10.69 7.52 30.08
CA ALA A 261 -11.46 7.06 31.23
C ALA A 261 -12.14 8.14 32.12
N VAL A 262 -12.21 9.40 31.68
CA VAL A 262 -12.65 10.58 32.42
C VAL A 262 -14.11 10.98 32.11
N GLN A 263 -14.74 10.49 31.03
CA GLN A 263 -16.18 10.77 30.76
C GLN A 263 -17.04 9.51 30.54
N PRO A 264 -18.32 9.50 30.96
CA PRO A 264 -19.22 8.38 30.70
C PRO A 264 -19.58 8.34 29.21
N LEU A 265 -19.33 7.21 28.59
CA LEU A 265 -19.83 6.88 27.26
C LEU A 265 -21.35 6.97 27.22
N LEU A 266 -21.88 7.66 26.22
CA LEU A 266 -23.33 7.70 26.00
C LEU A 266 -23.74 6.43 25.27
N PRO A 267 -24.90 5.82 25.63
CA PRO A 267 -25.48 4.80 24.79
C PRO A 267 -25.67 5.32 23.36
N LEU A 268 -25.32 4.51 22.37
CA LEU A 268 -25.47 4.85 20.96
C LEU A 268 -26.58 3.99 20.36
N ARG A 269 -27.45 4.60 19.57
CA ARG A 269 -28.42 3.91 18.74
C ARG A 269 -27.96 4.01 17.29
N VAL A 270 -27.70 2.87 16.67
CA VAL A 270 -27.39 2.76 15.25
C VAL A 270 -28.66 2.34 14.53
N SER A 271 -29.19 3.17 13.64
CA SER A 271 -30.44 2.94 12.92
C SER A 271 -30.22 2.96 11.41
N ILE A 272 -30.88 2.03 10.73
CA ILE A 272 -30.96 1.96 9.28
C ILE A 272 -32.34 2.48 8.90
N LEU A 273 -32.38 3.55 8.11
CA LEU A 273 -33.61 4.21 7.70
C LEU A 273 -33.85 3.99 6.21
N SER A 274 -35.11 3.81 5.84
CA SER A 274 -35.57 3.75 4.45
C SER A 274 -35.54 5.13 3.77
N SER A 275 -35.91 5.19 2.49
CA SER A 275 -36.05 6.47 1.76
C SER A 275 -37.17 7.38 2.29
N ASP A 276 -38.16 6.83 2.99
CA ASP A 276 -39.25 7.59 3.63
C ASP A 276 -39.00 7.88 5.12
N TRP A 277 -37.75 7.68 5.57
CA TRP A 277 -37.30 7.90 6.95
C TRP A 277 -37.91 6.96 7.98
N SER A 278 -38.57 5.89 7.55
CA SER A 278 -39.00 4.83 8.45
C SER A 278 -37.81 3.99 8.90
N GLU A 279 -37.80 3.63 10.17
CA GLU A 279 -36.77 2.79 10.77
C GLU A 279 -36.94 1.34 10.31
N VAL A 280 -35.91 0.83 9.62
CA VAL A 280 -35.89 -0.54 9.09
C VAL A 280 -35.31 -1.51 10.11
N LYS A 281 -34.17 -1.15 10.70
CA LYS A 281 -33.47 -1.97 11.68
C LYS A 281 -32.63 -1.08 12.58
N THR A 282 -32.52 -1.46 13.84
CA THR A 282 -31.74 -0.70 14.83
C THR A 282 -30.96 -1.64 15.74
N GLN A 283 -29.80 -1.16 16.17
CA GLN A 283 -29.05 -1.72 17.28
C GLN A 283 -28.76 -0.61 18.30
N THR A 284 -29.08 -0.87 19.56
CA THR A 284 -28.69 0.01 20.67
C THR A 284 -27.47 -0.59 21.36
N LEU A 285 -26.43 0.23 21.50
CA LEU A 285 -25.23 -0.04 22.25
C LEU A 285 -25.36 0.72 23.56
N ASP A 286 -25.61 0.01 24.65
CA ASP A 286 -25.65 0.68 25.94
C ASP A 286 -24.25 1.18 26.34
N ALA A 287 -24.19 2.10 27.30
CA ALA A 287 -22.94 2.69 27.76
C ALA A 287 -21.93 1.65 28.28
N GLN A 288 -22.42 0.54 28.84
CA GLN A 288 -21.59 -0.52 29.39
C GLN A 288 -21.03 -1.40 28.27
N THR A 289 -21.84 -1.76 27.28
CA THR A 289 -21.45 -2.48 26.07
C THR A 289 -20.45 -1.65 25.28
N LEU A 290 -20.72 -0.36 25.08
CA LEU A 290 -19.73 0.55 24.50
C LEU A 290 -18.47 0.57 25.33
N LYS A 291 -18.57 0.72 26.65
CA LYS A 291 -17.39 0.70 27.51
C LYS A 291 -16.62 -0.60 27.41
N GLU A 292 -17.31 -1.73 27.33
CA GLU A 292 -16.71 -3.06 27.21
C GLU A 292 -16.06 -3.24 25.84
N GLU A 293 -16.72 -2.91 24.73
CA GLU A 293 -16.16 -2.97 23.37
C GLU A 293 -15.02 -1.96 23.17
N LEU A 294 -15.11 -0.78 23.80
CA LEU A 294 -14.09 0.27 23.76
C LEU A 294 -12.89 -0.08 24.66
N SER A 295 -13.13 -0.66 25.84
CA SER A 295 -12.07 -1.19 26.71
C SER A 295 -11.45 -2.45 26.09
N ALA A 296 -12.27 -3.26 25.41
CA ALA A 296 -11.89 -4.40 24.59
C ALA A 296 -11.47 -4.01 23.17
N SER A 297 -11.22 -2.72 22.90
CA SER A 297 -10.42 -2.20 21.78
C SER A 297 -9.24 -1.37 22.31
N GLY A 298 -9.00 -1.43 23.64
CA GLY A 298 -7.95 -0.69 24.32
C GLY A 298 -7.96 0.82 24.05
N GLY A 299 -9.14 1.41 24.00
CA GLY A 299 -9.32 2.85 23.79
C GLY A 299 -9.31 3.30 22.33
N ARG A 300 -9.10 2.40 21.36
CA ARG A 300 -9.19 2.67 19.90
C ARG A 300 -10.55 2.41 19.27
N GLY A 301 -11.54 2.18 20.11
CA GLY A 301 -12.96 2.13 19.82
C GLY A 301 -13.40 1.50 18.52
N ILE A 302 -13.44 0.17 18.49
CA ILE A 302 -13.89 -0.58 17.33
C ILE A 302 -15.19 -1.31 17.69
N PHE A 303 -16.29 -0.98 17.01
CA PHE A 303 -17.54 -1.71 17.07
C PHE A 303 -17.94 -2.18 15.66
N SER A 304 -18.33 -3.45 15.52
CA SER A 304 -18.85 -4.02 14.27
C SER A 304 -20.25 -4.60 14.47
N TRP A 305 -21.23 -4.05 13.76
CA TRP A 305 -22.54 -4.70 13.59
C TRP A 305 -22.47 -5.68 12.42
N LEU A 306 -22.22 -6.95 12.72
CA LEU A 306 -22.20 -8.03 11.73
C LEU A 306 -23.62 -8.58 11.48
N GLY A 307 -23.86 -9.13 10.29
CA GLY A 307 -25.14 -9.80 9.96
C GLY A 307 -26.34 -8.84 9.94
N VAL A 308 -26.13 -7.61 9.45
CA VAL A 308 -27.16 -6.58 9.39
C VAL A 308 -28.31 -7.01 8.48
N SER A 309 -28.02 -7.44 7.25
CA SER A 309 -28.97 -7.90 6.24
C SER A 309 -30.27 -7.08 6.20
N ALA A 310 -30.14 -5.76 6.04
CA ALA A 310 -31.27 -4.83 6.01
C ALA A 310 -31.11 -3.83 4.85
N THR A 311 -32.21 -3.55 4.14
CA THR A 311 -32.20 -2.56 3.04
C THR A 311 -32.56 -1.19 3.57
N GLY A 312 -31.64 -0.24 3.47
CA GLY A 312 -31.84 1.15 3.90
C GLY A 312 -31.15 2.14 2.98
N ARG A 313 -31.58 3.40 3.04
CA ARG A 313 -30.94 4.51 2.34
C ARG A 313 -30.06 5.33 3.28
N TYR A 314 -30.45 5.45 4.55
CA TYR A 314 -29.68 6.21 5.52
C TYR A 314 -29.18 5.31 6.63
N VAL A 315 -27.99 5.62 7.14
CA VAL A 315 -27.48 5.07 8.40
C VAL A 315 -27.30 6.23 9.36
N ARG A 316 -27.94 6.14 10.51
CA ARG A 316 -27.94 7.16 11.57
C ARG A 316 -27.35 6.60 12.85
N LEU A 317 -26.45 7.35 13.47
CA LEU A 317 -25.94 7.13 14.82
C LEU A 317 -26.53 8.21 15.71
N GLU A 318 -27.25 7.84 16.75
CA GLU A 318 -27.88 8.76 17.70
C GLU A 318 -27.35 8.49 19.10
N ALA A 319 -26.83 9.51 19.78
CA ALA A 319 -26.49 9.41 21.18
C ALA A 319 -27.78 9.52 22.01
N LEU A 320 -28.07 8.50 22.80
CA LEU A 320 -29.21 8.51 23.70
C LEU A 320 -28.81 9.29 24.95
N GLU A 321 -29.51 10.40 25.22
CA GLU A 321 -29.30 11.19 26.42
C GLU A 321 -29.57 10.35 27.68
N ALA A 322 -28.67 10.40 28.65
CA ALA A 322 -29.05 10.18 30.04
C ALA A 322 -29.69 11.49 30.52
N GLU A 323 -31.02 11.51 30.72
CA GLU A 323 -31.77 12.68 31.20
C GLU A 323 -30.96 13.45 32.27
N GLY A 324 -30.56 14.69 31.96
CA GLY A 324 -29.94 15.61 32.91
C GLY A 324 -28.41 15.85 32.82
N MET A 325 -27.70 15.35 31.80
CA MET A 325 -26.26 15.61 31.63
C MET A 325 -25.94 16.51 30.41
N VAL A 326 -26.22 17.81 30.51
CA VAL A 326 -26.11 18.80 29.41
C VAL A 326 -24.85 19.68 29.51
N GLU A 327 -23.76 19.22 30.13
CA GLU A 327 -22.49 19.96 30.09
C GLU A 327 -21.51 19.29 29.11
N GLU A 328 -21.30 20.00 27.99
CA GLU A 328 -20.22 19.87 26.98
C GLU A 328 -19.74 18.44 26.69
N ARG A 329 -20.48 17.71 25.85
CA ARG A 329 -20.04 16.39 25.36
C ARG A 329 -19.94 16.34 23.86
N ILE A 330 -18.83 15.75 23.43
CA ILE A 330 -18.34 15.78 22.07
C ILE A 330 -18.42 14.35 21.51
N LEU A 331 -19.18 14.15 20.43
CA LEU A 331 -19.23 12.90 19.68
C LEU A 331 -18.00 12.81 18.75
N SER A 332 -16.79 12.93 19.30
CA SER A 332 -15.60 13.04 18.45
C SER A 332 -15.19 11.75 17.79
N LEU A 333 -14.88 11.90 16.50
CA LEU A 333 -13.91 11.08 15.76
C LEU A 333 -14.31 9.61 15.73
N LEU A 334 -15.44 9.33 15.10
CA LEU A 334 -15.77 7.99 14.65
C LEU A 334 -15.67 7.95 13.13
N GLU A 335 -14.85 7.05 12.60
CA GLU A 335 -14.96 6.63 11.21
C GLU A 335 -16.11 5.61 11.12
N VAL A 336 -17.11 5.90 10.30
CA VAL A 336 -18.24 5.00 10.08
C VAL A 336 -18.13 4.41 8.68
N ALA A 337 -17.97 3.09 8.61
CA ALA A 337 -17.94 2.34 7.36
C ALA A 337 -19.20 1.47 7.24
N VAL A 338 -19.96 1.65 6.16
CA VAL A 338 -21.19 0.91 5.89
C VAL A 338 -20.95 0.00 4.71
N PHE A 339 -21.00 -1.30 4.92
CA PHE A 339 -20.64 -2.29 3.91
C PHE A 339 -21.87 -2.91 3.25
N SER A 340 -21.84 -2.96 1.92
CA SER A 340 -22.85 -3.63 1.10
C SER A 340 -22.22 -4.48 0.02
N SER A 341 -22.90 -5.56 -0.32
CA SER A 341 -22.53 -6.44 -1.42
C SER A 341 -22.97 -5.87 -2.75
N VAL A 342 -22.03 -5.25 -3.44
CA VAL A 342 -22.27 -4.62 -4.73
C VAL A 342 -21.54 -5.35 -5.84
N ARG A 343 -22.07 -5.26 -7.07
CA ARG A 343 -21.33 -5.74 -8.23
C ARG A 343 -20.09 -4.86 -8.40
N TRP A 344 -18.91 -5.47 -8.46
CA TRP A 344 -17.68 -4.71 -8.64
C TRP A 344 -17.73 -3.92 -9.95
N ASN A 345 -17.25 -2.68 -9.90
CA ASN A 345 -17.07 -1.82 -11.05
C ASN A 345 -15.91 -0.89 -10.71
N CYS A 346 -14.74 -1.18 -11.27
CA CYS A 346 -13.54 -0.45 -10.94
C CYS A 346 -13.74 1.06 -11.15
N SER A 347 -14.29 1.47 -12.30
CA SER A 347 -14.42 2.89 -12.65
C SER A 347 -15.29 3.68 -11.67
N ARG A 348 -16.20 3.02 -10.94
CA ARG A 348 -17.05 3.63 -9.91
C ARG A 348 -16.46 3.55 -8.51
N HIS A 349 -15.81 2.43 -8.20
CA HIS A 349 -15.44 2.09 -6.83
C HIS A 349 -13.95 2.29 -6.51
N CYS A 350 -13.09 2.40 -7.52
CA CYS A 350 -11.66 2.73 -7.39
C CYS A 350 -11.51 4.26 -7.37
N PRO A 351 -11.26 4.89 -6.21
CA PRO A 351 -11.20 6.35 -6.14
C PRO A 351 -9.97 6.85 -6.90
N PRO A 352 -10.10 7.82 -7.82
CA PRO A 352 -8.98 8.29 -8.66
C PRO A 352 -7.84 8.93 -7.83
N GLN A 353 -8.15 9.38 -6.61
CA GLN A 353 -7.14 9.85 -5.67
C GLN A 353 -6.28 8.72 -5.09
N PHE A 354 -6.75 7.47 -5.09
CA PHE A 354 -6.10 6.32 -4.45
C PHE A 354 -5.58 5.28 -5.42
N GLY A 355 -6.17 5.17 -6.60
CA GLY A 355 -5.78 4.21 -7.62
C GLY A 355 -6.23 4.60 -9.01
N SER A 356 -6.12 3.65 -9.93
CA SER A 356 -6.59 3.78 -11.31
C SER A 356 -7.10 2.44 -11.83
N CYS A 357 -8.03 2.48 -12.78
CA CYS A 357 -8.56 1.27 -13.39
C CYS A 357 -7.83 0.96 -14.70
N PRO A 358 -7.41 -0.29 -14.94
CA PRO A 358 -6.80 -0.65 -16.20
C PRO A 358 -7.82 -0.51 -17.35
N PRO A 359 -7.42 0.08 -18.49
CA PRO A 359 -8.33 0.34 -19.60
C PRO A 359 -8.79 -0.92 -20.34
N THR A 360 -8.06 -2.04 -20.17
CA THR A 360 -8.36 -3.31 -20.84
C THR A 360 -9.59 -4.02 -20.25
N ASP A 361 -10.02 -3.67 -19.03
CA ASP A 361 -11.24 -4.19 -18.42
C ASP A 361 -11.78 -3.26 -17.31
N PRO A 362 -12.50 -2.19 -17.66
CA PRO A 362 -12.95 -1.18 -16.69
C PRO A 362 -14.07 -1.65 -15.76
N VAL A 363 -14.68 -2.83 -16.03
CA VAL A 363 -15.79 -3.40 -15.26
C VAL A 363 -15.33 -4.58 -14.40
N LEU A 364 -14.45 -5.45 -14.91
CA LEU A 364 -13.92 -6.60 -14.15
C LEU A 364 -12.50 -6.38 -13.60
N GLY A 365 -11.79 -5.34 -14.03
CA GLY A 365 -10.42 -5.06 -13.59
C GLY A 365 -10.32 -4.71 -12.11
N GLN A 366 -9.24 -5.13 -11.46
CA GLN A 366 -8.91 -4.70 -10.10
C GLN A 366 -8.38 -3.26 -10.09
N CYS A 367 -8.62 -2.53 -9.00
CA CYS A 367 -8.06 -1.19 -8.82
C CYS A 367 -6.52 -1.29 -8.73
N VAL A 368 -5.81 -0.61 -9.62
CA VAL A 368 -4.34 -0.50 -9.55
C VAL A 368 -4.01 0.62 -8.57
N CYS A 369 -3.58 0.23 -7.37
CA CYS A 369 -3.28 1.18 -6.30
C CYS A 369 -2.10 2.08 -6.61
N LYS A 370 -2.18 3.31 -6.11
CA LYS A 370 -1.00 4.18 -5.98
C LYS A 370 0.00 3.57 -4.98
N PRO A 371 1.26 4.02 -5.00
CA PRO A 371 2.29 3.51 -4.09
C PRO A 371 1.85 3.49 -2.63
N ASN A 372 2.19 2.41 -1.91
CA ASN A 372 1.85 2.16 -0.50
C ASN A 372 0.35 2.03 -0.18
N ARG A 373 -0.53 2.13 -1.17
CA ARG A 373 -1.97 1.91 -1.01
C ARG A 373 -2.36 0.47 -1.30
N ILE A 374 -3.34 -0.01 -0.57
CA ILE A 374 -3.77 -1.40 -0.57
C ILE A 374 -5.29 -1.52 -0.39
N GLY A 375 -5.81 -2.72 -0.66
CA GLY A 375 -7.24 -3.02 -0.62
C GLY A 375 -7.87 -2.98 -2.02
N ILE A 376 -9.07 -3.54 -2.14
CA ILE A 376 -9.79 -3.66 -3.42
C ILE A 376 -10.03 -2.29 -4.09
N ASP A 377 -10.16 -1.24 -3.30
CA ASP A 377 -10.40 0.15 -3.69
C ASP A 377 -9.22 1.07 -3.33
N CYS A 378 -8.08 0.51 -2.91
CA CYS A 378 -6.86 1.22 -2.56
C CYS A 378 -7.01 2.24 -1.41
N SER A 379 -8.05 2.13 -0.59
CA SER A 379 -8.29 3.14 0.44
C SER A 379 -7.29 3.14 1.57
N THR A 380 -6.73 1.97 1.89
CA THR A 380 -5.80 1.84 3.01
C THR A 380 -4.40 2.20 2.56
N HIS A 381 -3.73 3.10 3.26
CA HIS A 381 -2.35 3.51 3.03
C HIS A 381 -1.46 3.03 4.18
N LEU A 382 -0.55 2.10 3.89
CA LEU A 382 0.23 1.38 4.92
C LEU A 382 1.13 2.25 5.80
N LEU A 383 1.51 3.44 5.33
CA LEU A 383 2.39 4.34 6.10
C LEU A 383 1.62 5.31 6.99
N THR A 384 0.29 5.42 6.84
CA THR A 384 -0.54 6.35 7.62
C THR A 384 -1.59 5.59 8.41
N ASP A 385 -2.10 4.49 7.88
CA ASP A 385 -3.13 3.68 8.51
C ASP A 385 -2.54 2.61 9.42
N HIS A 386 -3.12 2.51 10.61
CA HIS A 386 -2.72 1.54 11.63
C HIS A 386 -3.50 0.22 11.53
N LEU A 387 -4.40 0.09 10.57
CA LEU A 387 -5.20 -1.11 10.36
C LEU A 387 -5.49 -1.37 8.89
N PHE A 388 -5.72 -2.63 8.58
CA PHE A 388 -6.29 -3.08 7.31
C PHE A 388 -7.27 -4.20 7.61
N LEU A 389 -8.56 -3.94 7.39
CA LEU A 389 -9.67 -4.84 7.71
C LEU A 389 -10.49 -5.13 6.46
N PRO A 390 -9.93 -5.85 5.46
CA PRO A 390 -10.66 -6.16 4.26
C PRO A 390 -11.97 -6.88 4.61
N PRO A 391 -13.08 -6.51 3.97
CA PRO A 391 -14.36 -7.13 4.25
C PRO A 391 -14.29 -8.64 3.97
N TYR A 392 -14.83 -9.41 4.90
CA TYR A 392 -14.81 -10.88 4.85
C TYR A 392 -16.18 -11.43 4.53
N ARG A 393 -16.23 -12.39 3.61
CA ARG A 393 -17.37 -13.31 3.48
C ARG A 393 -16.92 -14.67 3.96
N HIS A 394 -17.71 -15.24 4.88
CA HIS A 394 -17.44 -16.57 5.36
C HIS A 394 -17.60 -17.57 4.20
N PRO A 395 -16.67 -18.52 4.01
CA PRO A 395 -16.75 -19.52 2.94
C PRO A 395 -18.01 -20.41 2.97
N GLN A 396 -18.76 -20.42 4.07
CA GLN A 396 -20.03 -21.15 4.17
C GLN A 396 -21.21 -20.38 3.54
N ASP A 397 -21.08 -19.07 3.30
CA ASP A 397 -22.13 -18.24 2.71
C ASP A 397 -22.08 -18.20 1.18
N SER A 398 -21.06 -18.83 0.57
CA SER A 398 -20.98 -19.05 -0.87
C SER A 398 -20.94 -20.54 -1.17
N GLU A 399 -21.88 -21.04 -1.99
CA GLU A 399 -21.83 -22.41 -2.53
C GLU A 399 -20.51 -22.70 -3.28
N ASP A 400 -19.81 -21.65 -3.70
CA ASP A 400 -18.41 -21.70 -4.14
C ASP A 400 -17.47 -21.82 -2.94
N GLN A 401 -17.32 -23.05 -2.44
CA GLN A 401 -16.21 -23.38 -1.55
C GLN A 401 -14.88 -23.04 -2.26
N VAL A 402 -13.96 -22.41 -1.51
CA VAL A 402 -12.48 -22.45 -1.63
C VAL A 402 -11.75 -21.13 -1.96
N ASN A 403 -12.34 -20.07 -2.52
CA ASN A 403 -11.55 -18.86 -2.79
C ASN A 403 -11.91 -17.71 -1.84
N PHE A 404 -11.03 -17.45 -0.86
CA PHE A 404 -10.97 -16.16 -0.15
C PHE A 404 -10.83 -15.04 -1.20
N SER A 405 -11.94 -14.49 -1.69
CA SER A 405 -11.94 -13.59 -2.85
C SER A 405 -11.19 -12.27 -2.59
N TRP A 406 -11.13 -11.83 -1.33
CA TRP A 406 -10.31 -10.67 -0.93
C TRP A 406 -8.80 -10.94 -1.05
N LEU A 407 -8.34 -12.19 -0.91
CA LEU A 407 -6.94 -12.56 -1.10
C LEU A 407 -6.47 -12.32 -2.54
N GLN A 408 -7.37 -12.27 -3.53
CA GLN A 408 -7.01 -11.96 -4.91
C GLN A 408 -7.01 -10.46 -5.19
N ALA A 409 -7.86 -9.68 -4.52
CA ALA A 409 -8.03 -8.24 -4.78
C ALA A 409 -6.94 -7.36 -4.15
N SER A 410 -6.20 -7.89 -3.17
CA SER A 410 -5.08 -7.21 -2.51
C SER A 410 -3.72 -7.88 -2.78
N ALA A 411 -3.66 -8.80 -3.76
CA ALA A 411 -2.43 -9.49 -4.11
C ALA A 411 -1.54 -8.58 -4.95
N TRP A 412 -0.27 -8.46 -4.55
CA TRP A 412 0.74 -7.99 -5.48
C TRP A 412 0.91 -8.99 -6.62
N ASP A 413 1.34 -8.47 -7.77
CA ASP A 413 1.77 -9.34 -8.85
C ASP A 413 2.96 -10.19 -8.38
N HIS A 414 2.70 -11.48 -8.20
CA HIS A 414 3.69 -12.41 -7.71
C HIS A 414 4.85 -12.57 -8.69
N GLN A 415 4.61 -12.48 -10.01
CA GLN A 415 5.68 -12.57 -11.00
C GLN A 415 6.61 -11.36 -10.91
N GLU A 416 6.06 -10.17 -10.72
CA GLU A 416 6.83 -8.94 -10.53
C GLU A 416 7.63 -8.97 -9.23
N PHE A 417 7.06 -9.54 -8.15
CA PHE A 417 7.76 -9.74 -6.88
C PHE A 417 8.96 -10.70 -7.04
N GLU A 418 8.76 -11.84 -7.71
CA GLU A 418 9.83 -12.80 -8.01
C GLU A 418 10.87 -12.26 -8.99
N GLU A 419 10.47 -11.41 -9.93
CA GLU A 419 11.39 -10.69 -10.81
C GLU A 419 12.28 -9.73 -10.00
N ALA A 420 11.71 -8.94 -9.11
CA ALA A 420 12.49 -8.04 -8.25
C ALA A 420 13.43 -8.80 -7.32
N LEU A 421 13.01 -9.93 -6.75
CA LEU A 421 13.89 -10.82 -5.99
C LEU A 421 15.08 -11.31 -6.81
N ARG A 422 14.84 -11.72 -8.07
CA ARG A 422 15.90 -12.14 -8.99
C ARG A 422 16.83 -11.00 -9.37
N GLU A 423 16.32 -9.80 -9.59
CA GLU A 423 17.15 -8.62 -9.86
C GLU A 423 18.01 -8.25 -8.65
N VAL A 424 17.46 -8.29 -7.43
CA VAL A 424 18.24 -8.08 -6.21
C VAL A 424 19.33 -9.16 -6.10
N ALA A 425 18.99 -10.43 -6.31
CA ALA A 425 19.96 -11.52 -6.29
C ALA A 425 21.06 -11.34 -7.35
N ALA A 426 20.69 -10.96 -8.57
CA ALA A 426 21.64 -10.69 -9.64
C ALA A 426 22.53 -9.49 -9.33
N SER A 427 22.02 -8.45 -8.67
CA SER A 427 22.84 -7.29 -8.25
C SER A 427 23.91 -7.67 -7.22
N GLN A 428 23.66 -8.74 -6.46
CA GLN A 428 24.60 -9.26 -5.45
C GLN A 428 25.43 -10.44 -5.95
N GLY A 429 25.11 -10.98 -7.13
CA GLY A 429 25.80 -12.11 -7.76
C GLY A 429 26.57 -11.70 -9.02
N SER A 430 27.70 -12.33 -9.29
CA SER A 430 28.62 -12.07 -10.41
C SER A 430 29.23 -10.65 -10.41
N GLY A 431 30.42 -10.49 -10.98
CA GLY A 431 31.15 -9.20 -11.00
C GLY A 431 32.16 -8.99 -9.88
N SER A 432 32.84 -7.83 -9.91
CA SER A 432 34.01 -7.56 -9.07
C SER A 432 33.66 -7.34 -7.59
N CYS A 433 34.43 -7.95 -6.69
CA CYS A 433 34.36 -7.73 -5.25
C CYS A 433 35.35 -6.65 -4.76
N THR A 434 35.81 -5.77 -5.66
CA THR A 434 36.82 -4.74 -5.36
C THR A 434 36.20 -3.42 -4.92
N ALA A 435 37.03 -2.54 -4.35
CA ALA A 435 36.61 -1.31 -3.69
C ALA A 435 35.65 -0.36 -4.44
N PRO A 436 35.80 -0.08 -5.76
CA PRO A 436 34.85 0.78 -6.45
C PRO A 436 33.46 0.13 -6.62
N ALA A 437 33.38 -1.20 -6.55
CA ALA A 437 32.19 -1.99 -6.88
C ALA A 437 31.39 -2.46 -5.63
N ALA A 438 31.85 -2.15 -4.41
CA ALA A 438 31.23 -2.62 -3.18
C ALA A 438 30.86 -1.50 -2.20
N LEU A 439 29.83 -1.78 -1.39
CA LEU A 439 29.37 -1.02 -0.24
C LEU A 439 29.55 -1.89 1.01
N VAL A 440 30.47 -1.50 1.89
CA VAL A 440 30.74 -2.26 3.13
C VAL A 440 30.00 -1.62 4.29
N MET A 441 29.32 -2.43 5.10
CA MET A 441 28.65 -2.00 6.33
C MET A 441 29.02 -2.87 7.53
N GLY A 442 29.12 -2.27 8.71
CA GLY A 442 29.21 -3.01 9.97
C GLY A 442 27.84 -3.40 10.52
N TYR A 443 27.84 -4.24 11.55
CA TYR A 443 26.62 -4.54 12.30
C TYR A 443 26.21 -3.37 13.20
N HIS A 444 24.92 -3.09 13.22
CA HIS A 444 24.32 -2.12 14.13
C HIS A 444 24.18 -2.72 15.55
N PRO A 445 24.37 -1.93 16.62
CA PRO A 445 24.26 -2.41 18.00
C PRO A 445 22.84 -2.66 18.51
N GLY A 446 21.84 -2.65 17.63
CA GLY A 446 20.44 -2.85 17.97
C GLY A 446 20.00 -4.31 17.82
N GLY A 447 18.74 -4.57 18.15
CA GLY A 447 18.19 -5.92 18.12
C GLY A 447 18.21 -6.58 16.74
N LEU A 448 18.02 -7.91 16.73
CA LEU A 448 18.06 -8.77 15.55
C LEU A 448 17.28 -8.19 14.37
N THR A 449 16.01 -7.82 14.61
CA THR A 449 15.12 -7.35 13.54
C THR A 449 15.41 -5.90 13.15
N ALA A 450 15.89 -5.06 14.06
CA ALA A 450 16.39 -3.72 13.73
C ALA A 450 17.64 -3.79 12.83
N SER A 451 18.55 -4.73 13.11
CA SER A 451 19.72 -5.00 12.29
C SER A 451 19.32 -5.44 10.88
N LEU A 452 18.37 -6.37 10.75
CA LEU A 452 17.84 -6.79 9.45
C LEU A 452 17.17 -5.63 8.68
N SER A 453 16.37 -4.80 9.34
CA SER A 453 15.76 -3.60 8.72
C SER A 453 16.79 -2.60 8.20
N LEU A 454 17.88 -2.38 8.97
CA LEU A 454 18.98 -1.52 8.52
C LEU A 454 19.70 -2.14 7.32
N ILE A 455 20.00 -3.43 7.37
CA ILE A 455 20.65 -4.15 6.27
C ILE A 455 19.78 -4.11 5.01
N ALA A 456 18.45 -4.27 5.12
CA ALA A 456 17.54 -4.08 4.00
C ALA A 456 17.66 -2.67 3.41
N SER A 457 17.83 -1.65 4.25
CA SER A 457 18.03 -0.28 3.80
C SER A 457 19.34 -0.08 3.05
N MET A 458 20.42 -0.69 3.54
CA MET A 458 21.71 -0.67 2.87
C MET A 458 21.72 -1.49 1.57
N LEU A 459 20.96 -2.58 1.50
CA LEU A 459 20.76 -3.36 0.28
C LEU A 459 19.99 -2.57 -0.78
N SER A 460 19.02 -1.75 -0.36
CA SER A 460 18.34 -0.80 -1.26
C SER A 460 19.33 0.21 -1.86
N LEU A 461 20.20 0.79 -1.02
CA LEU A 461 21.22 1.73 -1.46
C LEU A 461 22.27 1.07 -2.35
N SER A 462 22.71 -0.15 -2.04
CA SER A 462 23.67 -0.89 -2.87
C SER A 462 23.07 -1.18 -4.24
N PHE A 463 21.79 -1.57 -4.31
CA PHE A 463 21.05 -1.76 -5.55
C PHE A 463 20.96 -0.45 -6.36
N ALA A 464 20.63 0.68 -5.72
CA ALA A 464 20.57 1.99 -6.37
C ALA A 464 21.92 2.43 -6.97
N LEU A 465 23.02 2.08 -6.30
CA LEU A 465 24.37 2.43 -6.73
C LEU A 465 25.00 1.38 -7.67
N ASN A 466 24.28 0.31 -7.99
CA ASN A 466 24.81 -0.86 -8.69
C ASN A 466 26.11 -1.39 -8.04
N LYS A 467 26.08 -1.54 -6.72
CA LYS A 467 27.18 -2.04 -5.89
C LYS A 467 26.76 -3.30 -5.15
N LYS A 468 27.75 -4.16 -4.86
CA LYS A 468 27.57 -5.28 -3.95
C LYS A 468 27.56 -4.80 -2.51
N MET A 469 26.62 -5.27 -1.71
CA MET A 469 26.62 -5.05 -0.27
C MET A 469 27.47 -6.14 0.39
N LEU A 470 28.41 -5.71 1.24
CA LEU A 470 29.28 -6.60 2.00
C LEU A 470 29.16 -6.27 3.49
N LEU A 471 29.08 -7.31 4.32
CA LEU A 471 29.09 -7.15 5.78
C LEU A 471 30.54 -7.19 6.28
N TRP A 472 30.89 -6.22 7.12
CA TRP A 472 32.23 -6.12 7.66
C TRP A 472 32.46 -7.17 8.74
N ARG A 473 33.36 -8.12 8.46
CA ARG A 473 33.67 -9.25 9.34
C ARG A 473 34.21 -8.87 10.73
N LYS A 474 34.97 -7.77 10.87
CA LYS A 474 35.46 -7.35 12.20
C LYS A 474 34.34 -6.80 13.09
N ALA A 475 33.18 -6.47 12.52
CA ALA A 475 31.99 -6.29 13.33
C ALA A 475 31.50 -7.69 13.74
N GLU A 476 31.56 -7.99 15.03
CA GLU A 476 30.98 -9.22 15.57
C GLU A 476 29.47 -9.04 15.71
N TRP A 477 28.69 -9.98 15.20
CA TRP A 477 27.25 -9.92 15.37
C TRP A 477 26.84 -10.41 16.77
N PHE A 478 26.06 -9.61 17.52
CA PHE A 478 25.72 -9.90 18.92
C PHE A 478 24.97 -11.22 19.14
N TYR A 479 24.23 -11.66 18.13
CA TYR A 479 23.44 -12.89 18.17
C TYR A 479 24.22 -14.12 17.70
N ALA A 480 25.40 -13.93 17.10
CA ALA A 480 26.25 -15.04 16.73
C ALA A 480 26.97 -15.58 17.98
N ASP A 481 26.70 -16.85 18.27
CA ASP A 481 27.36 -17.57 19.36
C ASP A 481 28.75 -18.02 18.89
N PRO A 482 29.85 -17.59 19.53
CA PRO A 482 31.20 -17.99 19.11
C PRO A 482 31.44 -19.50 19.15
N GLY A 483 30.69 -20.25 19.96
CA GLY A 483 30.79 -21.71 20.05
C GLY A 483 30.13 -22.45 18.89
N GLU A 484 29.09 -21.87 18.29
CA GLU A 484 28.36 -22.47 17.15
C GLU A 484 28.73 -21.81 15.81
N CYS A 485 29.12 -20.54 15.86
CA CYS A 485 29.40 -19.66 14.73
C CYS A 485 30.77 -18.98 14.92
N PRO A 486 31.88 -19.68 14.57
CA PRO A 486 33.24 -19.19 14.86
C PRO A 486 33.61 -17.88 14.15
N ASP A 487 33.00 -17.59 13.00
CA ASP A 487 33.21 -16.34 12.27
C ASP A 487 32.36 -15.18 12.81
N LYS A 488 31.43 -15.47 13.73
CA LYS A 488 30.52 -14.52 14.39
C LYS A 488 29.68 -13.68 13.41
N GLN A 489 29.33 -14.26 12.26
CA GLN A 489 28.58 -13.58 11.19
C GLN A 489 27.13 -14.08 11.08
N MET A 490 26.30 -13.29 10.38
CA MET A 490 24.93 -13.68 10.04
C MET A 490 24.86 -14.87 9.07
N SER A 491 25.92 -15.11 8.27
CA SER A 491 26.01 -16.23 7.31
C SER A 491 26.01 -17.63 7.96
N CYS A 492 26.18 -17.72 9.28
CA CYS A 492 25.95 -18.97 10.01
C CYS A 492 24.48 -19.39 10.05
N TYR A 493 23.56 -18.43 9.93
CA TYR A 493 22.13 -18.64 10.17
C TYR A 493 21.28 -18.35 8.93
N PHE A 494 21.76 -17.44 8.06
CA PHE A 494 21.14 -17.07 6.80
C PHE A 494 22.03 -17.46 5.62
N ASP A 495 21.42 -17.69 4.46
CA ASP A 495 22.15 -17.87 3.21
C ASP A 495 23.02 -16.65 2.92
N SER A 496 24.14 -16.87 2.23
CA SER A 496 24.98 -15.75 1.79
C SER A 496 24.18 -14.81 0.91
N TRP A 497 24.30 -13.51 1.20
CA TRP A 497 23.63 -12.46 0.44
C TRP A 497 24.45 -11.99 -0.77
N SER A 498 25.72 -12.40 -0.86
CA SER A 498 26.66 -12.07 -1.93
C SER A 498 27.53 -13.27 -2.26
N ASP A 499 28.03 -13.34 -3.49
CA ASP A 499 28.99 -14.36 -3.94
C ASP A 499 30.46 -13.98 -3.64
N CYS A 500 30.71 -12.79 -3.07
CA CYS A 500 32.04 -12.36 -2.70
C CYS A 500 32.61 -13.17 -1.53
N SER A 501 33.90 -13.51 -1.61
CA SER A 501 34.56 -14.26 -0.55
C SER A 501 34.90 -13.37 0.64
N HIS A 502 35.06 -13.97 1.82
CA HIS A 502 35.50 -13.24 3.01
C HIS A 502 36.89 -12.58 2.81
N GLN A 503 37.75 -13.18 1.99
CA GLN A 503 39.08 -12.63 1.70
C GLN A 503 38.99 -11.32 0.92
N ASP A 504 38.01 -11.19 0.03
CA ASP A 504 37.80 -9.96 -0.76
C ASP A 504 37.38 -8.79 0.14
N ILE A 505 36.59 -9.07 1.18
CA ILE A 505 36.13 -8.09 2.18
C ILE A 505 37.31 -7.60 3.02
N ASP A 506 38.15 -8.51 3.51
CA ASP A 506 39.29 -8.14 4.36
C ASP A 506 40.30 -7.26 3.59
N ASN A 507 40.54 -7.55 2.31
CA ASN A 507 41.42 -6.77 1.43
C ASN A 507 40.87 -5.35 1.14
N PHE A 508 39.55 -5.13 1.15
CA PHE A 508 38.92 -3.83 0.92
C PHE A 508 39.25 -2.79 2.01
N LEU A 509 39.35 -3.24 3.25
CA LEU A 509 39.34 -2.39 4.44
C LEU A 509 40.72 -1.86 4.84
N GLU A 510 41.78 -2.39 4.23
CA GLU A 510 43.13 -1.87 4.42
C GLU A 510 43.39 -0.57 3.64
N GLY A 511 42.41 -0.04 2.87
CA GLY A 511 42.62 1.14 2.02
C GLY A 511 41.45 2.11 1.76
N THR A 512 40.25 1.95 2.36
CA THR A 512 39.07 2.73 1.90
C THR A 512 38.16 3.27 3.01
N PHE A 513 37.55 4.43 2.71
CA PHE A 513 36.66 5.26 3.53
C PHE A 513 35.45 4.48 4.08
N HIS A 514 35.23 4.55 5.39
CA HIS A 514 34.04 4.01 6.03
C HIS A 514 32.86 4.97 5.83
N LEU A 515 31.76 4.50 5.24
CA LEU A 515 30.45 5.11 5.49
C LEU A 515 30.11 4.83 6.95
N LYS A 516 30.60 5.68 7.85
CA LYS A 516 30.00 5.81 9.17
C LYS A 516 28.64 6.43 8.94
N VAL A 517 27.59 5.62 9.08
CA VAL A 517 26.28 6.16 9.42
C VAL A 517 26.43 6.70 10.84
N GLU A 518 26.92 7.94 10.98
CA GLU A 518 27.00 8.59 12.28
C GLU A 518 25.58 8.82 12.77
N GLU A 519 25.24 8.28 13.96
CA GLU A 519 23.96 8.50 14.64
C GLU A 519 23.65 10.01 14.83
N SER A 520 24.67 10.87 14.75
CA SER A 520 24.57 12.31 15.01
C SER A 520 24.12 13.16 13.82
N ASP A 521 24.03 12.61 12.60
CA ASP A 521 23.55 13.39 11.46
C ASP A 521 22.01 13.36 11.41
N ASN A 522 21.42 14.16 12.30
CA ASN A 522 20.00 14.57 12.31
C ASN A 522 19.56 15.30 11.01
N THR A 523 20.34 15.21 9.94
CA THR A 523 20.19 15.97 8.71
C THR A 523 19.62 15.07 7.61
N ARG A 524 18.29 14.94 7.56
CA ARG A 524 17.43 15.02 6.35
C ARG A 524 17.78 14.22 5.07
N SER A 525 18.82 13.39 5.05
CA SER A 525 19.14 12.49 3.94
C SER A 525 18.49 11.13 4.19
N VAL A 526 17.19 11.15 4.50
CA VAL A 526 16.28 9.98 4.54
C VAL A 526 16.18 9.29 3.15
N GLN A 527 16.85 9.86 2.14
CA GLN A 527 16.86 9.44 0.74
C GLN A 527 17.16 7.94 0.53
N PRO A 528 18.14 7.27 1.18
CA PRO A 528 18.37 5.84 0.97
C PRO A 528 17.24 4.97 1.54
N PHE A 529 16.64 5.41 2.64
CA PHE A 529 15.64 4.64 3.38
C PHE A 529 14.27 4.65 2.69
N ALA A 530 13.94 5.73 2.00
CA ALA A 530 12.69 5.88 1.24
C ALA A 530 12.83 5.54 -0.26
N TRP A 531 14.04 5.17 -0.73
CA TRP A 531 14.27 4.92 -2.15
C TRP A 531 13.61 3.61 -2.62
N VAL A 532 12.91 3.71 -3.75
CA VAL A 532 12.33 2.59 -4.50
C VAL A 532 12.87 2.66 -5.93
N PRO A 533 13.33 1.54 -6.53
CA PRO A 533 13.80 1.52 -7.91
C PRO A 533 12.77 2.10 -8.87
N PRO A 534 13.16 2.91 -9.88
CA PRO A 534 12.23 3.50 -10.84
C PRO A 534 11.23 2.52 -11.45
N LYS A 535 11.68 1.28 -11.73
CA LYS A 535 10.84 0.19 -12.25
C LYS A 535 9.68 -0.18 -11.31
N TYR A 536 9.88 -0.10 -10.00
CA TYR A 536 8.93 -0.53 -8.97
C TYR A 536 8.32 0.64 -8.19
N GLN A 537 8.53 1.89 -8.62
CA GLN A 537 8.03 3.08 -7.92
C GLN A 537 6.52 3.06 -7.71
N SER A 538 5.77 2.49 -8.65
CA SER A 538 4.30 2.34 -8.58
C SER A 538 3.82 1.48 -7.42
N LYS A 539 4.68 0.59 -6.88
CA LYS A 539 4.33 -0.31 -5.77
C LYS A 539 4.56 0.33 -4.39
N GLY A 540 5.51 1.26 -4.30
CA GLY A 540 5.85 1.96 -3.07
C GLY A 540 6.88 1.26 -2.19
N ILE A 541 7.21 1.92 -1.07
CA ILE A 541 8.34 1.55 -0.20
C ILE A 541 8.05 0.31 0.63
N PHE A 542 6.80 0.08 1.06
CA PHE A 542 6.46 -1.15 1.78
C PHE A 542 6.70 -2.38 0.91
N TRP A 543 6.24 -2.35 -0.35
CA TRP A 543 6.47 -3.42 -1.32
C TRP A 543 7.96 -3.73 -1.49
N TRP A 544 8.74 -2.68 -1.75
CA TRP A 544 10.17 -2.82 -1.97
C TRP A 544 10.91 -3.34 -0.72
N ARG A 545 10.52 -2.88 0.46
CA ARG A 545 11.07 -3.36 1.74
C ARG A 545 10.74 -4.82 1.97
N THR A 546 9.55 -5.27 1.58
CA THR A 546 9.18 -6.68 1.63
C THR A 546 10.05 -7.54 0.71
N VAL A 547 10.31 -7.13 -0.53
CA VAL A 547 11.25 -7.82 -1.44
C VAL A 547 12.63 -7.98 -0.78
N LEU A 548 13.18 -6.89 -0.24
CA LEU A 548 14.50 -6.89 0.38
C LEU A 548 14.55 -7.75 1.64
N ASN A 549 13.53 -7.67 2.49
CA ASN A 549 13.41 -8.51 3.68
C ASN A 549 13.31 -10.00 3.31
N SER A 550 12.56 -10.36 2.27
CA SER A 550 12.49 -11.73 1.76
C SER A 550 13.82 -12.23 1.22
N PHE A 551 14.58 -11.38 0.53
CA PHE A 551 15.92 -11.71 0.07
C PHE A 551 16.88 -11.98 1.26
N LEU A 552 16.83 -11.14 2.29
CA LEU A 552 17.71 -11.26 3.46
C LEU A 552 17.32 -12.42 4.38
N PHE A 553 16.02 -12.72 4.48
CA PHE A 553 15.46 -13.72 5.40
C PHE A 553 15.48 -15.15 4.83
N ARG A 554 16.42 -15.45 3.93
CA ARG A 554 16.69 -16.83 3.51
C ARG A 554 17.47 -17.54 4.61
N ILE A 555 16.75 -18.29 5.44
CA ILE A 555 17.34 -19.08 6.51
C ILE A 555 18.04 -20.31 5.91
N ARG A 556 19.23 -20.64 6.45
CA ARG A 556 19.96 -21.82 6.01
C ARG A 556 19.15 -23.11 6.20
N PRO A 557 19.24 -24.09 5.28
CA PRO A 557 18.50 -25.34 5.39
C PRO A 557 18.70 -26.07 6.72
N GLU A 558 19.92 -26.06 7.26
CA GLU A 558 20.23 -26.72 8.54
C GLU A 558 19.48 -26.06 9.71
N LEU A 559 19.48 -24.72 9.77
CA LEU A 559 18.72 -23.99 10.79
C LEU A 559 17.22 -24.15 10.57
N ALA A 560 16.73 -24.08 9.33
CA ALA A 560 15.31 -24.28 9.02
C ALA A 560 14.82 -25.67 9.47
N GLN A 561 15.63 -26.70 9.26
CA GLN A 561 15.34 -28.05 9.75
C GLN A 561 15.36 -28.11 11.28
N GLU A 562 16.31 -27.44 11.93
CA GLU A 562 16.42 -27.38 13.39
C GLU A 562 15.22 -26.69 14.05
N LEU A 563 14.74 -25.60 13.45
CA LEU A 563 13.58 -24.86 13.95
C LEU A 563 12.28 -25.67 13.83
N ASP A 564 12.18 -26.59 12.85
CA ASP A 564 11.04 -27.50 12.64
C ASP A 564 9.70 -26.76 12.77
N ILE A 565 9.50 -25.70 11.98
CA ILE A 565 8.35 -24.81 12.12
C ILE A 565 7.03 -25.56 11.87
N ASP A 566 6.98 -26.46 10.89
CA ASP A 566 5.76 -27.22 10.61
C ASP A 566 5.45 -28.22 11.75
N GLY A 567 6.46 -28.88 12.31
CA GLY A 567 6.30 -29.68 13.52
C GLY A 567 5.91 -28.84 14.73
N MET A 568 6.41 -27.61 14.85
CA MET A 568 6.01 -26.65 15.88
C MET A 568 4.54 -26.24 15.74
N MET A 569 4.12 -25.84 14.55
CA MET A 569 2.72 -25.51 14.27
C MET A 569 1.80 -26.69 14.56
N LYS A 570 2.20 -27.91 14.22
CA LYS A 570 1.45 -29.13 14.56
C LYS A 570 1.31 -29.31 16.08
N ARG A 571 2.41 -29.18 16.83
CA ARG A 571 2.39 -29.28 18.31
C ARG A 571 1.53 -28.22 18.96
N LEU A 572 1.50 -27.02 18.40
CA LEU A 572 0.70 -25.89 18.88
C LEU A 572 -0.77 -25.95 18.40
N GLY A 573 -1.14 -26.89 17.53
CA GLY A 573 -2.49 -26.99 16.95
C GLY A 573 -2.80 -25.92 15.88
N LEU A 574 -1.78 -25.26 15.34
CA LEU A 574 -1.88 -24.18 14.37
C LEU A 574 -1.89 -24.66 12.91
N LEU A 575 -1.53 -25.92 12.64
CA LEU A 575 -1.43 -26.44 11.27
C LEU A 575 -2.79 -26.56 10.57
N ASP A 576 -3.84 -26.93 11.32
CA ASP A 576 -5.15 -27.28 10.76
C ASP A 576 -6.11 -26.08 10.64
N GLY A 577 -5.65 -24.93 10.10
CA GLY A 577 -6.52 -23.78 9.81
C GLY A 577 -5.90 -22.42 10.11
N PRO A 578 -6.64 -21.32 9.83
CA PRO A 578 -6.14 -19.98 10.05
C PRO A 578 -5.95 -19.69 11.55
N PHE A 579 -5.00 -18.82 11.86
CA PHE A 579 -4.76 -18.32 13.20
C PHE A 579 -4.35 -16.85 13.16
N ILE A 580 -4.57 -16.16 14.27
CA ILE A 580 -4.13 -14.78 14.50
C ILE A 580 -2.73 -14.84 15.12
N GLY A 581 -1.77 -14.17 14.50
CA GLY A 581 -0.44 -13.94 15.07
C GLY A 581 -0.44 -12.64 15.85
N VAL A 582 -0.08 -12.69 17.13
CA VAL A 582 -0.04 -11.55 18.04
C VAL A 582 1.37 -11.35 18.53
N HIS A 583 1.94 -10.17 18.31
CA HIS A 583 3.23 -9.80 18.87
C HIS A 583 3.09 -8.70 19.92
N VAL A 584 3.54 -8.99 21.14
CA VAL A 584 3.56 -8.05 22.25
C VAL A 584 5.03 -7.78 22.63
N ARG A 585 5.44 -6.51 22.67
CA ARG A 585 6.79 -6.11 23.11
C ARG A 585 6.65 -5.25 24.34
N LEU A 586 7.13 -5.76 25.47
CA LEU A 586 7.15 -5.05 26.73
C LEU A 586 8.60 -4.86 27.16
N GLY A 587 9.26 -5.91 27.64
CA GLY A 587 10.70 -5.98 27.98
C GLY A 587 11.44 -4.66 28.22
N ASP A 588 12.60 -4.51 27.58
CA ASP A 588 13.44 -3.29 27.62
C ASP A 588 12.82 -2.12 26.83
N SER A 589 11.87 -2.40 25.94
CA SER A 589 11.19 -1.36 25.14
C SER A 589 10.34 -0.43 25.99
N CYS A 590 9.76 -0.93 27.10
CA CYS A 590 8.98 -0.13 28.03
C CYS A 590 9.82 0.98 28.68
N VAL A 591 11.12 0.76 28.88
CA VAL A 591 12.04 1.79 29.42
C VAL A 591 12.13 2.95 28.45
N LYS A 592 12.44 2.65 27.18
CA LYS A 592 12.53 3.66 26.13
C LYS A 592 11.19 4.34 25.88
N TRP A 593 10.09 3.61 25.99
CA TRP A 593 8.75 4.20 25.88
C TRP A 593 8.49 5.24 26.98
N LYS A 594 8.82 4.90 28.23
CA LYS A 594 8.73 5.84 29.37
C LYS A 594 9.61 7.06 29.17
N GLU A 595 10.84 6.87 28.70
CA GLU A 595 11.78 7.98 28.44
C GLU A 595 11.31 8.91 27.32
N LEU A 596 10.83 8.36 26.20
CA LEU A 596 10.44 9.14 25.02
C LEU A 596 9.06 9.78 25.13
N PHE A 597 8.10 9.09 25.74
CA PHE A 597 6.69 9.50 25.71
C PHE A 597 6.14 9.92 27.07
N ASN A 598 6.94 9.86 28.14
CA ASN A 598 6.51 10.15 29.52
C ASN A 598 5.20 9.41 29.89
N GLY A 599 5.04 8.18 29.39
CA GLY A 599 3.83 7.38 29.52
C GLY A 599 4.15 5.96 29.97
N ASP A 600 3.14 5.26 30.50
CA ASP A 600 3.26 3.83 30.78
C ASP A 600 3.45 3.02 29.49
N CYS A 601 3.97 1.81 29.65
CA CYS A 601 4.13 0.90 28.53
C CYS A 601 2.75 0.58 27.92
N LEU A 602 2.73 0.25 26.63
CA LEU A 602 1.48 -0.12 25.93
C LEU A 602 0.76 -1.25 26.66
N SER A 603 -0.57 -1.15 26.71
CA SER A 603 -1.39 -2.10 27.46
C SER A 603 -1.47 -3.45 26.76
N LEU A 604 -1.37 -4.53 27.53
CA LEU A 604 -1.73 -5.88 27.06
C LEU A 604 -3.21 -5.95 26.64
N ASP A 605 -4.07 -5.20 27.34
CA ASP A 605 -5.50 -5.20 27.06
C ASP A 605 -5.77 -4.74 25.61
N GLU A 606 -5.04 -3.77 25.07
CA GLU A 606 -5.15 -3.32 23.66
C GLU A 606 -4.89 -4.44 22.64
N HIS A 607 -3.93 -5.33 22.92
CA HIS A 607 -3.63 -6.44 22.03
C HIS A 607 -4.71 -7.55 22.11
N ILE A 608 -5.14 -7.88 23.33
CA ILE A 608 -6.21 -8.86 23.62
C ILE A 608 -7.50 -8.45 22.92
N SER A 609 -7.80 -7.18 23.06
CA SER A 609 -8.89 -6.45 22.45
C SER A 609 -8.96 -6.60 20.92
N HIS A 610 -7.90 -6.17 20.22
CA HIS A 610 -7.79 -6.33 18.77
C HIS A 610 -7.82 -7.80 18.33
N THR A 611 -7.26 -8.70 19.14
CA THR A 611 -7.29 -10.14 18.87
C THR A 611 -8.72 -10.68 18.93
N LYS A 612 -9.50 -10.32 19.96
CA LYS A 612 -10.91 -10.67 20.08
C LYS A 612 -11.70 -10.14 18.89
N PHE A 613 -11.49 -8.88 18.53
CA PHE A 613 -12.14 -8.26 17.38
C PHE A 613 -11.89 -9.04 16.07
N LEU A 614 -10.64 -9.40 15.76
CA LEU A 614 -10.33 -10.20 14.57
C LEU A 614 -10.91 -11.61 14.66
N SER A 615 -10.88 -12.23 15.84
CA SER A 615 -11.50 -13.54 16.08
C SER A 615 -12.99 -13.50 15.75
N ASP A 616 -13.71 -12.49 16.26
CA ASP A 616 -15.14 -12.35 16.08
C ASP A 616 -15.49 -12.00 14.63
N ARG A 617 -14.73 -11.09 14.00
CA ARG A 617 -14.93 -10.65 12.61
C ARG A 617 -14.67 -11.75 11.58
N TYR A 618 -13.61 -12.54 11.77
CA TYR A 618 -13.17 -13.53 10.77
C TYR A 618 -13.43 -14.98 11.21
N HIS A 619 -14.09 -15.18 12.35
CA HIS A 619 -14.41 -16.47 12.95
C HIS A 619 -13.17 -17.36 13.21
N VAL A 620 -12.08 -16.74 13.69
CA VAL A 620 -10.80 -17.42 13.91
C VAL A 620 -10.62 -17.76 15.38
N GLN A 621 -10.52 -19.06 15.69
CA GLN A 621 -10.46 -19.55 17.06
C GLN A 621 -9.03 -19.74 17.61
N LYS A 622 -8.01 -19.64 16.76
CA LYS A 622 -6.61 -19.95 17.11
C LYS A 622 -5.79 -18.67 17.19
N VAL A 623 -5.03 -18.53 18.28
CA VAL A 623 -4.18 -17.35 18.53
C VAL A 623 -2.78 -17.81 18.90
N PHE A 624 -1.79 -17.34 18.15
CA PHE A 624 -0.38 -17.48 18.49
C PHE A 624 0.13 -16.17 19.10
N VAL A 625 0.70 -16.22 20.31
CA VAL A 625 1.26 -15.07 21.02
C VAL A 625 2.78 -15.19 21.07
N ALA A 626 3.47 -14.20 20.50
CA ALA A 626 4.89 -13.97 20.65
C ALA A 626 5.10 -12.77 21.59
N SER A 627 5.83 -12.97 22.68
CA SER A 627 6.05 -11.94 23.70
C SER A 627 7.37 -12.13 24.41
N ASP A 628 8.01 -11.02 24.76
CA ASP A 628 9.17 -11.00 25.66
C ASP A 628 8.79 -10.86 27.15
N ASP A 629 7.50 -10.71 27.45
CA ASP A 629 6.92 -10.79 28.79
C ASP A 629 6.39 -12.21 29.07
N PRO A 630 6.86 -12.90 30.12
CA PRO A 630 6.42 -14.25 30.47
C PRO A 630 4.95 -14.33 30.92
N HIS A 631 4.32 -13.22 31.32
CA HIS A 631 2.94 -13.17 31.78
C HIS A 631 1.92 -12.89 30.67
N ALA A 632 2.37 -12.45 29.48
CA ALA A 632 1.47 -12.10 28.39
C ALA A 632 0.54 -13.28 28.00
N LEU A 633 1.08 -14.48 27.86
CA LEU A 633 0.29 -15.66 27.48
C LEU A 633 -0.83 -15.97 28.50
N ASP A 634 -0.53 -15.91 29.79
CA ASP A 634 -1.50 -16.21 30.84
C ASP A 634 -2.60 -15.15 30.85
N HIS A 635 -2.25 -13.88 30.60
CA HIS A 635 -3.24 -12.80 30.48
C HIS A 635 -4.17 -13.02 29.28
N PHE A 636 -3.64 -13.39 28.11
CA PHE A 636 -4.47 -13.72 26.95
C PHE A 636 -5.41 -14.91 27.22
N LYS A 637 -4.91 -15.99 27.83
CA LYS A 637 -5.72 -17.16 28.17
C LYS A 637 -6.83 -16.83 29.17
N GLN A 638 -6.56 -15.96 30.14
CA GLN A 638 -7.54 -15.52 31.12
C GLN A 638 -8.66 -14.68 30.48
N LYS A 639 -8.30 -13.77 29.56
CA LYS A 639 -9.25 -12.82 28.96
C LYS A 639 -9.98 -13.37 27.74
N LEU A 640 -9.40 -14.36 27.05
CA LEU A 640 -9.96 -15.00 25.86
C LEU A 640 -10.13 -16.51 26.07
N PRO A 641 -10.89 -16.95 27.10
CA PRO A 641 -10.99 -18.37 27.46
C PRO A 641 -11.69 -19.23 26.39
N SER A 642 -12.41 -18.62 25.46
CA SER A 642 -13.04 -19.30 24.32
C SER A 642 -12.08 -19.59 23.17
N LEU A 643 -10.90 -18.95 23.14
CA LEU A 643 -9.93 -19.09 22.05
C LEU A 643 -8.82 -20.07 22.42
N HIS A 644 -8.29 -20.76 21.41
CA HIS A 644 -7.09 -21.59 21.53
C HIS A 644 -5.84 -20.72 21.46
N VAL A 645 -5.45 -20.16 22.62
CA VAL A 645 -4.27 -19.29 22.75
C VAL A 645 -3.02 -20.10 23.10
N VAL A 646 -1.99 -19.98 22.26
CA VAL A 646 -0.71 -20.72 22.38
C VAL A 646 0.51 -19.82 22.16
N ALA A 647 1.65 -20.24 22.70
CA ALA A 647 2.96 -19.62 22.48
C ALA A 647 4.03 -20.71 22.45
N VAL A 648 5.25 -20.37 22.01
CA VAL A 648 6.39 -21.30 22.03
C VAL A 648 6.91 -21.46 23.47
N ASP A 649 6.63 -22.60 24.11
CA ASP A 649 7.07 -22.87 25.48
C ASP A 649 8.56 -23.26 25.59
N LYS A 650 9.18 -23.65 24.46
CA LYS A 650 10.57 -24.18 24.39
C LYS A 650 11.60 -23.24 25.01
N TYR A 651 11.31 -21.95 25.08
CA TYR A 651 12.23 -20.90 25.55
C TYR A 651 11.71 -20.13 26.77
N ARG A 652 10.72 -20.67 27.51
CA ARG A 652 10.10 -19.96 28.64
C ARG A 652 11.09 -19.55 29.74
N SER A 653 12.10 -20.36 30.02
CA SER A 653 13.17 -20.00 30.97
C SER A 653 13.96 -18.76 30.54
N LEU A 654 14.08 -18.50 29.24
CA LEU A 654 14.71 -17.28 28.72
C LEU A 654 13.85 -16.05 29.03
N LEU A 655 12.52 -16.18 28.93
CA LEU A 655 11.59 -15.08 29.24
C LEU A 655 11.65 -14.70 30.73
N GLU A 656 11.72 -15.68 31.62
CA GLU A 656 11.92 -15.43 33.06
C GLU A 656 13.24 -14.70 33.34
N GLU A 657 14.32 -15.05 32.63
CA GLU A 657 15.60 -14.35 32.71
C GLU A 657 15.56 -12.95 32.09
N MET A 658 14.71 -12.72 31.08
CA MET A 658 14.47 -11.39 30.52
C MET A 658 13.70 -10.51 31.50
N GLU A 659 12.70 -11.05 32.19
CA GLU A 659 11.87 -10.32 33.15
C GLU A 659 12.68 -9.76 34.34
N LYS A 660 13.58 -10.57 34.91
CA LYS A 660 14.43 -10.19 36.06
C LYS A 660 15.23 -8.91 35.84
N THR A 661 15.46 -8.55 34.58
CA THR A 661 16.36 -7.45 34.17
C THR A 661 15.72 -6.58 33.08
N LYS A 662 14.38 -6.45 33.09
CA LYS A 662 13.60 -5.65 32.14
C LYS A 662 14.03 -4.19 31.94
N ASN A 663 14.93 -3.68 32.78
CA ASN A 663 15.48 -2.33 32.69
C ASN A 663 16.81 -2.25 31.92
N GLU A 664 17.36 -3.37 31.45
CA GLU A 664 18.62 -3.41 30.69
C GLU A 664 18.39 -3.88 29.25
N TRP A 665 19.07 -3.21 28.31
CA TRP A 665 19.09 -3.58 26.90
C TRP A 665 19.54 -5.01 26.68
N THR A 666 18.75 -5.76 25.90
CA THR A 666 19.02 -7.16 25.57
C THR A 666 20.44 -7.37 25.01
N GLU A 667 20.91 -6.48 24.15
CA GLU A 667 22.21 -6.56 23.50
C GLU A 667 23.38 -6.37 24.47
N ASN A 668 23.20 -5.55 25.52
CA ASN A 668 24.21 -5.39 26.55
C ASN A 668 24.39 -6.69 27.34
N ARG A 669 23.30 -7.40 27.62
CA ARG A 669 23.33 -8.71 28.31
C ARG A 669 24.00 -9.80 27.46
N LEU A 670 23.74 -9.81 26.15
CA LEU A 670 24.44 -10.70 25.21
C LEU A 670 25.96 -10.43 25.15
N ARG A 671 26.38 -9.16 25.29
CA ARG A 671 27.81 -8.80 25.38
C ARG A 671 28.44 -9.28 26.68
N LYS A 672 27.72 -9.18 27.80
CA LYS A 672 28.16 -9.66 29.12
C LYS A 672 28.15 -11.19 29.25
N GLY A 673 27.50 -11.90 28.32
CA GLY A 673 27.35 -13.36 28.37
C GLY A 673 26.29 -13.83 29.36
N GLU A 674 25.38 -12.94 29.77
CA GLU A 674 24.30 -13.24 30.71
C GLU A 674 23.10 -13.93 30.04
N LEU A 675 22.99 -13.79 28.72
CA LEU A 675 21.95 -14.44 27.91
C LEU A 675 22.59 -15.39 26.88
N PRO A 676 22.04 -16.60 26.70
CA PRO A 676 22.48 -17.52 25.66
C PRO A 676 22.11 -16.99 24.27
N ARG A 677 23.11 -16.51 23.52
CA ARG A 677 22.94 -15.88 22.19
C ARG A 677 22.20 -16.78 21.21
N SER A 678 22.64 -18.02 21.12
CA SER A 678 22.12 -19.00 20.17
C SER A 678 20.67 -19.40 20.47
N LEU A 679 20.29 -19.45 21.75
CA LEU A 679 18.94 -19.73 22.19
C LEU A 679 17.99 -18.57 21.92
N LEU A 680 18.41 -17.34 22.24
CA LEU A 680 17.63 -16.13 21.99
C LEU A 680 17.37 -15.96 20.49
N LEU A 681 18.40 -16.12 19.65
CA LEU A 681 18.25 -16.06 18.20
C LEU A 681 17.21 -17.06 17.69
N ARG A 682 17.30 -18.33 18.10
CA ARG A 682 16.35 -19.38 17.69
C ARG A 682 14.93 -19.11 18.18
N SER A 683 14.78 -18.60 19.40
CA SER A 683 13.48 -18.19 19.94
C SER A 683 12.87 -17.10 19.07
N THR A 684 13.61 -16.01 18.85
CA THR A 684 13.12 -14.87 18.07
C THR A 684 12.82 -15.25 16.62
N LEU A 685 13.64 -16.10 15.99
CA LEU A 685 13.38 -16.59 14.63
C LEU A 685 12.14 -17.50 14.56
N THR A 686 11.94 -18.35 15.57
CA THR A 686 10.75 -19.22 15.64
C THR A 686 9.49 -18.36 15.72
N ASP A 687 9.47 -17.39 16.64
CA ASP A 687 8.33 -16.47 16.81
C ASP A 687 8.09 -15.66 15.53
N LEU A 688 9.15 -15.11 14.94
CA LEU A 688 9.06 -14.33 13.71
C LEU A 688 8.45 -15.13 12.54
N ILE A 689 8.86 -16.39 12.35
CA ILE A 689 8.31 -17.23 11.27
C ILE A 689 6.87 -17.64 11.58
N LEU A 690 6.54 -17.96 12.83
CA LEU A 690 5.16 -18.30 13.22
C LEU A 690 4.22 -17.10 13.04
N LEU A 691 4.65 -15.89 13.40
CA LEU A 691 3.91 -14.65 13.10
C LEU A 691 3.75 -14.44 11.59
N ALA A 692 4.82 -14.67 10.81
CA ALA A 692 4.78 -14.54 9.35
C ALA A 692 3.85 -15.57 8.68
N LYS A 693 3.62 -16.73 9.30
CA LYS A 693 2.67 -17.75 8.80
C LYS A 693 1.22 -17.50 9.22
N ALA A 694 0.94 -16.49 10.03
CA ALA A 694 -0.41 -16.19 10.48
C ALA A 694 -1.29 -15.67 9.33
N ALA A 695 -2.59 -15.95 9.41
CA ALA A 695 -3.57 -15.44 8.44
C ALA A 695 -4.02 -14.02 8.75
N PHE A 696 -3.79 -13.57 9.99
CA PHE A 696 -4.15 -12.26 10.54
C PHE A 696 -3.07 -11.81 11.51
N PHE A 697 -2.84 -10.50 11.62
CA PHE A 697 -1.76 -9.97 12.46
C PHE A 697 -2.24 -8.91 13.46
N VAL A 698 -1.84 -9.04 14.72
CA VAL A 698 -1.97 -7.98 15.74
C VAL A 698 -0.58 -7.69 16.28
N GLY A 699 -0.21 -6.43 16.37
CA GLY A 699 1.05 -6.04 16.99
C GLY A 699 1.16 -4.55 17.16
N HIS A 700 2.38 -4.06 17.22
CA HIS A 700 2.64 -2.64 17.38
C HIS A 700 3.83 -2.30 16.46
N MET A 701 3.58 -1.45 15.47
CA MET A 701 4.50 -1.17 14.38
C MET A 701 5.72 -0.34 14.81
N ALA A 702 5.77 0.15 16.06
CA ALA A 702 7.01 0.67 16.62
C ALA A 702 8.06 -0.46 16.79
N SER A 703 7.66 -1.72 17.00
CA SER A 703 8.62 -2.84 16.99
C SER A 703 9.10 -3.20 15.59
N ASN A 704 10.42 -3.28 15.43
CA ASN A 704 11.04 -3.86 14.24
C ASN A 704 10.63 -5.32 14.01
N LEU A 705 10.35 -6.08 15.08
CA LEU A 705 9.90 -7.47 14.95
C LEU A 705 8.50 -7.53 14.33
N SER A 706 7.55 -6.71 14.82
CA SER A 706 6.20 -6.65 14.23
C SER A 706 6.24 -6.23 12.76
N ARG A 707 7.04 -5.22 12.41
CA ARG A 707 7.17 -4.73 11.03
C ARG A 707 7.78 -5.76 10.10
N LEU A 708 8.81 -6.48 10.55
CA LEU A 708 9.43 -7.54 9.79
C LEU A 708 8.50 -8.74 9.66
N ALA A 709 7.82 -9.14 10.74
CA ALA A 709 6.84 -10.22 10.74
C ALA A 709 5.72 -9.96 9.73
N TYR A 710 5.16 -8.75 9.72
CA TYR A 710 4.13 -8.37 8.77
C TYR A 710 4.65 -8.37 7.32
N SER A 711 5.85 -7.81 7.08
CA SER A 711 6.47 -7.84 5.74
C SER A 711 6.67 -9.28 5.25
N LEU A 712 7.21 -10.15 6.11
CA LEU A 712 7.41 -11.56 5.79
C LEU A 712 6.10 -12.32 5.61
N ALA A 713 5.05 -11.98 6.36
CA ALA A 713 3.72 -12.57 6.15
C ALA A 713 3.19 -12.30 4.75
N VAL A 714 3.33 -11.06 4.27
CA VAL A 714 2.92 -10.69 2.91
C VAL A 714 3.74 -11.46 1.88
N ALA A 715 5.06 -11.55 2.06
CA ALA A 715 5.92 -12.31 1.16
C ALA A 715 5.60 -13.81 1.12
N MET A 716 5.46 -14.44 2.29
CA MET A 716 5.13 -15.87 2.41
C MET A 716 3.73 -16.18 1.88
N SER A 717 2.85 -15.19 1.86
CA SER A 717 1.53 -15.27 1.25
C SER A 717 1.53 -14.97 -0.25
N SER A 718 2.69 -15.00 -0.92
CA SER A 718 2.85 -14.69 -2.34
C SER A 718 2.40 -13.27 -2.71
N GLY A 719 2.70 -12.30 -1.86
CA GLY A 719 2.33 -10.90 -2.06
C GLY A 719 0.88 -10.57 -1.62
N ARG A 720 0.16 -11.53 -1.02
CA ARG A 720 -1.17 -11.29 -0.48
C ARG A 720 -1.08 -10.56 0.86
N LEU A 721 -1.75 -9.44 0.95
CA LEU A 721 -1.81 -8.64 2.17
C LEU A 721 -2.78 -9.26 3.16
N ILE A 722 -2.30 -9.55 4.36
CA ILE A 722 -3.13 -10.08 5.44
C ILE A 722 -3.76 -8.94 6.25
N PRO A 723 -4.96 -9.13 6.83
CA PRO A 723 -5.54 -8.15 7.72
C PRO A 723 -4.63 -7.91 8.93
N PHE A 724 -4.52 -6.66 9.34
CA PHE A 724 -3.74 -6.30 10.52
C PHE A 724 -4.38 -5.20 11.36
N LEU A 725 -4.03 -5.22 12.65
CA LEU A 725 -4.29 -4.14 13.60
C LEU A 725 -2.99 -3.82 14.35
N SER A 726 -2.59 -2.57 14.30
CA SER A 726 -1.47 -2.03 15.07
C SER A 726 -1.97 -1.21 16.25
N VAL A 727 -1.46 -1.47 17.46
CA VAL A 727 -1.88 -0.76 18.68
C VAL A 727 -1.20 0.59 18.90
N ASP A 728 -0.14 0.92 18.16
CA ASP A 728 0.62 2.17 18.33
C ASP A 728 0.53 3.09 17.10
N GLY A 729 0.72 2.58 15.88
CA GLY A 729 0.74 3.39 14.66
C GLY A 729 0.88 2.58 13.37
N PRO A 730 1.02 3.27 12.23
CA PRO A 730 1.16 2.63 10.93
C PRO A 730 2.51 1.93 10.74
N TRP A 731 2.63 1.15 9.67
CA TRP A 731 3.89 0.52 9.33
C TRP A 731 4.92 1.58 8.90
N CYS A 732 6.20 1.37 9.27
CA CYS A 732 7.29 2.28 8.93
C CYS A 732 8.50 1.54 8.37
N TYR A 733 9.16 2.12 7.36
CA TYR A 733 10.31 1.51 6.68
C TYR A 733 11.66 1.75 7.38
N HIS A 734 11.73 2.64 8.37
CA HIS A 734 12.99 3.02 9.01
C HIS A 734 13.40 2.03 10.11
N TRP A 735 14.69 1.75 10.31
CA TRP A 735 15.12 0.80 11.36
C TRP A 735 14.94 1.35 12.79
N GLN A 736 14.88 2.67 12.94
CA GLN A 736 14.54 3.33 14.21
C GLN A 736 13.03 3.28 14.49
N LEU A 737 12.66 3.66 15.72
CA LEU A 737 11.27 3.86 16.11
C LEU A 737 10.73 5.06 15.32
N CYS A 738 9.60 4.89 14.65
CA CYS A 738 8.90 5.98 13.97
C CYS A 738 7.83 6.46 14.93
N CYS A 739 7.93 7.73 15.33
CA CYS A 739 7.00 8.33 16.29
C CYS A 739 5.83 8.98 15.56
N ASP A 740 6.15 9.71 14.48
CA ASP A 740 5.18 10.45 13.70
C ASP A 740 5.35 10.08 12.24
N VAL A 741 4.25 9.98 11.49
CA VAL A 741 4.29 9.91 10.03
C VAL A 741 3.48 11.09 9.52
N ASP A 742 4.11 11.95 8.73
CA ASP A 742 3.42 13.03 8.04
C ASP A 742 2.36 12.46 7.08
N ALA A 743 1.40 13.31 6.70
CA ALA A 743 0.32 12.94 5.78
C ALA A 743 0.82 12.48 4.39
N ASP A 744 2.07 12.79 4.03
CA ASP A 744 2.74 12.35 2.81
C ASP A 744 3.50 11.02 2.97
N GLY A 745 3.43 10.40 4.15
CA GLY A 745 4.12 9.14 4.47
C GLY A 745 5.58 9.32 4.93
N LEU A 746 6.07 10.55 5.09
CA LEU A 746 7.39 10.79 5.66
C LEU A 746 7.38 10.50 7.16
N SER A 747 8.17 9.50 7.56
CA SER A 747 8.30 9.12 8.96
C SER A 747 9.31 10.00 9.67
N HIS A 748 8.90 10.63 10.77
CA HIS A 748 9.78 11.25 11.74
C HIS A 748 10.29 10.21 12.73
N MET A 749 11.60 10.19 12.90
CA MET A 749 12.25 9.32 13.88
C MET A 749 12.00 9.87 15.28
N CYS A 750 11.76 8.97 16.23
CA CYS A 750 11.74 9.33 17.64
C CYS A 750 13.12 9.81 18.06
N SER A 751 13.25 11.12 18.31
CA SER A 751 14.47 11.76 18.80
C SER A 751 14.72 11.47 20.26
#